data_AF-A0AAE1XRG5-F1
#
_entry.id   AF-A0AAE1XRG5-F1
#
_cell.length_a   1.000
_cell.length_b   1.000
_cell.length_c   1.000
_cell.angle_alpha   90.00
_cell.angle_beta   90.00
_cell.angle_gamma   90.00
#
_symmetry.space_group_name_H-M   'P 1'
#
loop_
_entity.id
_entity.type
_entity.pdbx_description
1 polymer ?
#
loop_
_entity_poly.entity_id
_entity_poly.type
_entity_poly.pdbx_seq_one_letter_code
_entity_poly.pdbx_strand_id
1 'polypeptide(L)'
;MVPPNFGTTLGTAEYLIGTVGPPSTAPRPPFLRARRRVGPDLRTPPLLRSSAHAVASPLVRARRSSSVGPRTPPLLRSSAHAAAPRLEPVDREKVTLGSFGSNILSSAWGSSVPLSRETLKAYTTQRFCRRYLLMGGDAIERRSHGNTSTEPISQRTYQVVVAATPDMGIGKDGKLPWRLPGDLKFFKEITATTSDPNKKNALMMGRRTWESIPPQFRPLPGRLNVVLTRSGNFDVAAAENVISCGSMSSALKLLAEPPYSLSIEKVFLIGGGQILREALNAVECDAIHITEIKTSVDCDTFIPPIDMSVYQPWYSSSPVEENSIQYCFATYVRLKTSTSGPVNSGHELSCNGSTSRSKRFKLSDFTYLPKIIIEKHEEFQYLSLVQDIISNGNSKDDRTGTGTLSKFGCQMRFNLRKSFPLLTTKRVFWRGVVEELLWFISGSTNAKILQEKGIHIWDGNASREFLDSIGLTDREEGDLGPIYGFQWRHFGARYTNMHADYTGQGFDQLLDVIDKIKNKPDDRRIILSAWNPCDLKLMALPPCHMFAQFYVANGELSCQMYQRSADMGLGVPFNIASYALLTCMIAHVCGLVPGEFVHVIGDAHVYKTHISPLQEQLKKLPRPFPILKINSEKKDMDSFVAADFELRNYEPHQKLEMKMAV
;
A
#
# COMPACT_ATOMS: atom_id res chain seq x y z
N MET A 1 -39.94 27.45 16.73
CA MET A 1 -39.58 28.44 17.78
C MET A 1 -39.33 27.67 19.09
N VAL A 2 -38.72 28.32 20.08
CA VAL A 2 -37.92 27.80 21.21
C VAL A 2 -38.38 28.57 22.48
N PRO A 3 -38.07 28.27 23.78
CA PRO A 3 -37.76 27.07 24.61
C PRO A 3 -38.83 26.94 25.78
N PRO A 4 -38.60 26.61 27.10
CA PRO A 4 -37.42 26.09 27.85
C PRO A 4 -37.57 25.03 28.99
N ASN A 5 -36.49 24.23 29.13
CA ASN A 5 -35.63 23.89 30.29
C ASN A 5 -36.08 23.44 31.73
N PHE A 6 -35.31 22.43 32.19
CA PHE A 6 -34.65 22.18 33.51
C PHE A 6 -35.35 21.62 34.77
N GLY A 7 -34.67 20.61 35.36
CA GLY A 7 -34.68 20.11 36.75
C GLY A 7 -34.02 18.70 36.81
N THR A 8 -32.90 18.35 37.47
CA THR A 8 -32.33 18.48 38.84
C THR A 8 -32.81 17.48 39.90
N THR A 9 -31.89 16.65 40.45
CA THR A 9 -31.77 16.15 41.87
C THR A 9 -30.71 15.01 41.95
N LEU A 10 -29.61 15.15 42.73
CA LEU A 10 -29.35 14.70 44.14
C LEU A 10 -29.17 13.16 44.33
N GLY A 11 -28.28 12.61 45.18
CA GLY A 11 -27.24 13.15 46.10
C GLY A 11 -26.29 12.00 46.59
N THR A 12 -25.00 12.25 46.87
CA THR A 12 -24.36 12.53 48.19
C THR A 12 -24.16 11.34 49.17
N ALA A 13 -22.89 11.00 49.44
CA ALA A 13 -22.38 10.58 50.77
C ALA A 13 -20.84 10.78 50.82
N GLU A 14 -20.32 11.32 51.92
CA GLU A 14 -18.93 11.81 52.07
C GLU A 14 -18.09 10.92 53.01
N TYR A 15 -16.76 11.07 52.98
CA TYR A 15 -15.89 11.03 54.17
C TYR A 15 -14.61 11.86 53.94
N LEU A 16 -14.40 12.88 54.79
CA LEU A 16 -13.13 13.58 55.05
C LEU A 16 -12.60 13.09 56.43
N ILE A 17 -11.38 13.32 56.92
CA ILE A 17 -10.41 14.44 56.83
C ILE A 17 -8.98 13.87 56.98
N GLY A 18 -7.95 14.52 56.41
CA GLY A 18 -6.55 14.29 56.79
C GLY A 18 -5.51 15.07 55.98
N THR A 19 -5.16 16.28 56.40
CA THR A 19 -4.23 17.20 55.69
C THR A 19 -2.86 17.33 56.36
N VAL A 20 -1.78 17.20 55.58
CA VAL A 20 -0.45 17.80 55.84
C VAL A 20 0.16 18.23 54.49
N GLY A 21 0.91 19.34 54.47
CA GLY A 21 1.31 20.07 53.25
C GLY A 21 2.55 19.56 52.48
N PRO A 22 2.94 20.28 51.40
CA PRO A 22 3.88 19.80 50.38
C PRO A 22 5.33 20.33 50.57
N PRO A 23 6.32 19.71 49.89
CA PRO A 23 7.56 20.42 49.57
C PRO A 23 8.05 20.31 48.11
N SER A 24 8.63 21.42 47.67
CA SER A 24 9.70 21.57 46.67
C SER A 24 9.41 21.33 45.16
N THR A 25 9.64 22.38 44.40
CA THR A 25 9.87 22.38 42.94
C THR A 25 11.37 22.55 42.65
N ALA A 26 11.90 21.77 41.71
CA ALA A 26 13.29 21.87 41.22
C ALA A 26 13.34 21.41 39.73
N PRO A 27 14.36 21.80 38.94
CA PRO A 27 14.07 22.40 37.63
C PRO A 27 14.40 21.56 36.39
N ARG A 28 13.90 22.04 35.23
CA ARG A 28 14.21 21.52 33.88
C ARG A 28 15.66 21.84 33.46
N PRO A 29 16.30 21.01 32.61
CA PRO A 29 17.66 21.25 32.12
C PRO A 29 17.73 22.38 31.07
N PRO A 30 18.88 23.07 30.93
CA PRO A 30 19.02 24.24 30.06
C PRO A 30 19.37 23.89 28.60
N PHE A 31 18.83 24.69 27.67
CA PHE A 31 19.26 24.71 26.27
C PHE A 31 20.65 25.35 26.10
N LEU A 32 21.52 24.67 25.36
CA LEU A 32 22.81 25.22 24.91
C LEU A 32 22.60 26.29 23.84
N ARG A 33 22.74 27.57 24.20
CA ARG A 33 22.98 28.68 23.27
C ARG A 33 24.42 29.18 23.41
N ALA A 34 25.28 28.81 22.46
CA ALA A 34 26.64 29.34 22.39
C ALA A 34 26.63 30.80 21.90
N ARG A 35 27.03 31.75 22.76
CA ARG A 35 27.51 33.07 22.35
C ARG A 35 29.03 33.08 22.46
N ARG A 36 29.75 33.34 21.37
CA ARG A 36 31.17 33.78 21.44
C ARG A 36 31.23 35.31 21.55
N ARG A 37 32.25 35.80 22.27
CA ARG A 37 32.50 37.24 22.49
C ARG A 37 33.31 37.87 21.35
N VAL A 38 33.27 39.20 21.34
CA VAL A 38 33.93 40.13 20.42
C VAL A 38 35.43 40.27 20.72
N GLY A 39 36.22 40.53 19.67
CA GLY A 39 37.58 41.08 19.68
C GLY A 39 37.86 41.73 18.31
N PRO A 40 38.67 42.81 18.19
CA PRO A 40 38.25 43.92 17.33
C PRO A 40 39.11 44.23 16.08
N ASP A 41 38.50 45.05 15.22
CA ASP A 41 39.03 46.31 14.66
C ASP A 41 39.30 46.45 13.13
N LEU A 42 39.04 47.69 12.68
CA LEU A 42 39.54 48.43 11.51
C LEU A 42 38.95 48.27 10.08
N ARG A 43 38.43 49.41 9.60
CA ARG A 43 38.30 49.94 8.20
C ARG A 43 37.01 49.68 7.37
N THR A 44 36.06 50.61 7.54
CA THR A 44 35.31 51.29 6.45
C THR A 44 36.25 52.25 5.65
N PRO A 45 35.89 52.91 4.52
CA PRO A 45 34.55 53.34 4.04
C PRO A 45 34.37 53.26 2.48
N PRO A 46 33.44 54.01 1.80
CA PRO A 46 32.11 54.51 2.19
C PRO A 46 30.97 54.05 1.24
N LEU A 47 29.73 54.38 1.66
CA LEU A 47 28.51 54.37 0.85
C LEU A 47 28.53 55.42 -0.29
N LEU A 48 27.77 55.15 -1.36
CA LEU A 48 27.14 56.19 -2.18
C LEU A 48 25.61 56.09 -2.07
N ARG A 49 24.97 57.26 -1.89
CA ARG A 49 23.52 57.45 -1.77
C ARG A 49 23.01 58.18 -3.02
N SER A 50 21.68 58.26 -3.12
CA SER A 50 20.89 59.02 -4.11
C SER A 50 20.78 58.36 -5.50
N SER A 51 19.71 58.59 -6.27
CA SER A 51 18.61 59.55 -6.09
C SER A 51 17.27 58.98 -6.56
N ALA A 52 16.18 59.37 -5.89
CA ALA A 52 14.83 59.16 -6.43
C ALA A 52 14.57 60.14 -7.59
N HIS A 53 13.84 59.69 -8.61
CA HIS A 53 13.14 60.59 -9.53
C HIS A 53 11.73 60.05 -9.80
N ALA A 54 10.73 60.90 -9.56
CA ALA A 54 9.35 60.67 -9.92
C ALA A 54 8.90 61.75 -10.91
N VAL A 55 8.45 61.34 -12.10
CA VAL A 55 7.65 62.11 -13.06
C VAL A 55 6.80 61.07 -13.80
N ALA A 56 5.54 60.86 -13.40
CA ALA A 56 4.33 61.53 -13.91
C ALA A 56 3.95 61.14 -15.35
N SER A 57 2.81 60.47 -15.48
CA SER A 57 2.09 60.24 -16.74
C SER A 57 1.46 61.53 -17.27
N PRO A 58 1.08 61.56 -18.55
CA PRO A 58 -0.17 62.22 -18.92
C PRO A 58 -1.12 61.31 -19.72
N LEU A 59 -2.40 61.33 -19.34
CA LEU A 59 -3.49 60.94 -20.25
C LEU A 59 -3.62 61.97 -21.37
N VAL A 60 -3.94 61.52 -22.59
CA VAL A 60 -4.65 62.34 -23.58
C VAL A 60 -5.87 61.56 -24.08
N ARG A 61 -6.98 62.27 -24.26
CA ARG A 61 -8.33 61.73 -24.44
C ARG A 61 -8.91 62.21 -25.78
N ALA A 62 -9.38 61.24 -26.59
CA ALA A 62 -10.43 61.34 -27.61
C ALA A 62 -10.39 62.41 -28.73
N ARG A 63 -10.67 61.97 -29.96
CA ARG A 63 -11.63 62.65 -30.85
C ARG A 63 -12.60 61.64 -31.48
N ARG A 64 -13.84 62.10 -31.72
CA ARG A 64 -14.93 61.40 -32.41
C ARG A 64 -15.24 62.11 -33.74
N SER A 65 -15.70 61.34 -34.72
CA SER A 65 -16.68 61.73 -35.76
C SER A 65 -17.24 60.43 -36.36
N SER A 66 -18.50 60.03 -36.19
CA SER A 66 -19.72 60.48 -36.91
C SER A 66 -19.54 60.51 -38.43
N SER A 67 -20.38 59.92 -39.29
CA SER A 67 -21.68 59.21 -39.16
C SER A 67 -21.95 58.47 -40.49
N VAL A 68 -22.83 57.46 -40.58
CA VAL A 68 -24.24 57.55 -41.06
C VAL A 68 -24.85 56.13 -41.01
N GLY A 69 -26.16 56.01 -40.78
CA GLY A 69 -26.89 54.74 -40.64
C GLY A 69 -27.62 54.24 -41.91
N PRO A 70 -28.80 53.59 -41.79
CA PRO A 70 -28.90 52.16 -42.12
C PRO A 70 -29.92 51.81 -43.22
N ARG A 71 -29.82 50.59 -43.81
CA ARG A 71 -30.87 49.97 -44.64
C ARG A 71 -30.96 48.44 -44.51
N THR A 72 -32.14 47.98 -44.10
CA THR A 72 -32.84 46.72 -44.45
C THR A 72 -34.15 47.13 -45.18
N PRO A 73 -35.12 46.27 -45.58
CA PRO A 73 -35.26 44.80 -45.51
C PRO A 73 -35.19 44.17 -46.93
N PRO A 74 -36.07 43.28 -47.49
CA PRO A 74 -37.43 42.85 -47.13
C PRO A 74 -37.50 41.46 -46.42
N LEU A 75 -38.63 40.75 -46.58
CA LEU A 75 -39.00 39.44 -46.02
C LEU A 75 -39.78 38.64 -47.09
N LEU A 76 -39.92 37.32 -46.89
CA LEU A 76 -41.04 36.55 -47.44
C LEU A 76 -41.73 35.75 -46.31
N ARG A 77 -43.07 35.76 -46.31
CA ARG A 77 -43.98 34.93 -45.47
C ARG A 77 -44.10 33.52 -46.09
N SER A 78 -44.71 32.48 -45.51
CA SER A 78 -45.76 32.31 -44.48
C SER A 78 -45.59 30.92 -43.79
N SER A 79 -46.36 30.41 -42.82
CA SER A 79 -47.64 30.76 -42.17
C SER A 79 -47.81 29.98 -40.84
N ALA A 80 -48.47 30.60 -39.83
CA ALA A 80 -49.52 30.10 -38.90
C ALA A 80 -49.51 28.62 -38.39
N HIS A 81 -49.94 28.22 -37.18
CA HIS A 81 -50.68 28.78 -36.02
C HIS A 81 -50.34 27.88 -34.78
N ALA A 82 -50.60 28.16 -33.50
CA ALA A 82 -51.12 29.32 -32.74
C ALA A 82 -50.42 29.33 -31.34
N ALA A 83 -51.10 29.66 -30.21
CA ALA A 83 -50.47 29.66 -28.87
C ALA A 83 -51.43 29.42 -27.66
N ALA A 84 -50.89 28.76 -26.61
CA ALA A 84 -51.18 28.95 -25.17
C ALA A 84 -52.59 28.50 -24.64
N PRO A 85 -52.84 28.31 -23.30
CA PRO A 85 -52.15 28.91 -22.14
C PRO A 85 -51.69 27.95 -21.01
N ARG A 86 -51.04 28.57 -20.00
CA ARG A 86 -50.53 27.98 -18.74
C ARG A 86 -51.63 27.80 -17.68
N LEU A 87 -51.39 26.92 -16.69
CA LEU A 87 -51.82 27.08 -15.29
C LEU A 87 -50.72 26.59 -14.32
N GLU A 88 -50.74 27.13 -13.09
CA GLU A 88 -49.74 26.99 -12.01
C GLU A 88 -50.24 26.04 -10.87
N PRO A 89 -49.43 25.68 -9.85
CA PRO A 89 -49.51 24.39 -9.13
C PRO A 89 -50.14 24.42 -7.71
N VAL A 90 -50.43 23.24 -7.13
CA VAL A 90 -50.72 23.03 -5.69
C VAL A 90 -50.12 21.70 -5.16
N ASP A 91 -49.92 21.67 -3.83
CA ASP A 91 -49.12 20.80 -2.93
C ASP A 91 -49.36 19.28 -2.77
N ARG A 92 -48.26 18.65 -2.32
CA ARG A 92 -48.07 17.60 -1.29
C ARG A 92 -49.28 16.78 -0.75
N GLU A 93 -49.08 15.46 -0.64
CA GLU A 93 -49.06 14.81 0.69
C GLU A 93 -48.22 13.50 0.75
N LYS A 94 -48.11 12.92 1.96
CA LYS A 94 -47.24 11.76 2.33
C LYS A 94 -47.95 10.42 2.10
N VAL A 95 -47.21 9.28 2.11
CA VAL A 95 -47.41 8.13 3.04
C VAL A 95 -46.49 6.92 2.72
N THR A 96 -45.66 6.60 3.72
CA THR A 96 -45.16 5.30 4.27
C THR A 96 -44.78 4.06 3.43
N LEU A 97 -43.82 3.31 3.97
CA LEU A 97 -43.31 2.00 3.54
C LEU A 97 -44.37 0.87 3.53
N GLY A 98 -44.16 -0.12 2.65
CA GLY A 98 -44.80 -1.45 2.71
C GLY A 98 -43.96 -2.50 1.97
N SER A 99 -43.74 -3.65 2.60
CA SER A 99 -42.91 -4.77 2.10
C SER A 99 -43.69 -5.78 1.22
N PHE A 100 -43.01 -6.87 0.83
CA PHE A 100 -43.48 -7.98 -0.03
C PHE A 100 -43.54 -7.63 -1.53
N GLY A 101 -43.39 -8.57 -2.45
CA GLY A 101 -43.15 -10.01 -2.33
C GLY A 101 -43.07 -10.63 -3.73
N SER A 102 -42.29 -11.69 -3.91
CA SER A 102 -41.92 -12.21 -5.23
C SER A 102 -42.97 -13.11 -5.90
N ASN A 103 -43.22 -12.86 -7.19
CA ASN A 103 -43.80 -13.78 -8.20
C ASN A 103 -45.29 -14.17 -7.94
N ILE A 104 -46.11 -14.64 -8.89
CA ILE A 104 -45.90 -15.41 -10.15
C ILE A 104 -46.99 -15.00 -11.16
N LEU A 105 -46.71 -15.09 -12.48
CA LEU A 105 -47.72 -15.49 -13.45
C LEU A 105 -47.23 -16.74 -14.20
N SER A 106 -48.09 -17.75 -14.32
CA SER A 106 -47.74 -19.09 -14.79
C SER A 106 -48.63 -19.54 -15.93
N SER A 107 -48.03 -20.26 -16.88
CA SER A 107 -48.69 -21.25 -17.74
C SER A 107 -47.61 -22.26 -18.18
N ALA A 108 -47.89 -23.55 -18.41
CA ALA A 108 -49.16 -24.25 -18.32
C ALA A 108 -48.96 -25.77 -18.09
N TRP A 109 -49.83 -26.35 -17.24
CA TRP A 109 -50.38 -27.71 -17.29
C TRP A 109 -49.42 -28.92 -17.05
N GLY A 110 -49.80 -29.92 -16.26
CA GLY A 110 -50.99 -30.03 -15.40
C GLY A 110 -51.17 -31.43 -14.81
N SER A 111 -51.86 -31.50 -13.66
CA SER A 111 -52.46 -32.72 -13.06
C SER A 111 -51.50 -33.83 -12.58
N SER A 112 -51.68 -34.48 -11.43
CA SER A 112 -52.72 -34.40 -10.40
C SER A 112 -52.21 -34.84 -9.01
N VAL A 113 -52.95 -34.46 -7.98
CA VAL A 113 -52.69 -34.56 -6.51
C VAL A 113 -53.55 -35.72 -5.93
N PRO A 114 -53.55 -36.12 -4.63
CA PRO A 114 -52.55 -36.18 -3.54
C PRO A 114 -52.31 -37.64 -3.02
N LEU A 115 -51.45 -37.85 -2.01
CA LEU A 115 -51.87 -38.28 -0.64
C LEU A 115 -50.69 -38.59 0.30
N SER A 116 -51.01 -38.68 1.59
CA SER A 116 -50.09 -38.68 2.73
C SER A 116 -50.05 -40.01 3.49
N ARG A 117 -49.05 -40.12 4.37
CA ARG A 117 -48.88 -41.06 5.51
C ARG A 117 -48.30 -42.47 5.24
N GLU A 118 -47.16 -42.66 5.92
CA GLU A 118 -46.82 -43.79 6.79
C GLU A 118 -46.42 -45.16 6.19
N THR A 119 -45.23 -45.61 6.67
CA THR A 119 -44.78 -47.01 6.87
C THR A 119 -43.92 -47.67 5.77
N LEU A 120 -42.60 -47.71 6.00
CA LEU A 120 -41.92 -48.97 6.38
C LEU A 120 -40.61 -48.69 7.16
N LYS A 121 -40.16 -49.69 7.94
CA LYS A 121 -39.04 -49.60 8.89
C LYS A 121 -37.79 -50.38 8.44
N ALA A 122 -36.70 -50.13 9.17
CA ALA A 122 -35.51 -50.97 9.39
C ALA A 122 -34.33 -50.77 8.40
N TYR A 123 -33.05 -50.92 8.81
CA TYR A 123 -32.50 -51.62 9.99
C TYR A 123 -31.36 -50.87 10.74
N THR A 124 -31.37 -51.01 12.07
CA THR A 124 -30.28 -50.96 13.08
C THR A 124 -29.21 -49.85 13.13
N THR A 125 -29.13 -49.26 14.33
CA THR A 125 -27.98 -48.54 14.91
C THR A 125 -27.44 -49.34 16.10
N GLN A 126 -26.11 -49.42 16.33
CA GLN A 126 -25.54 -49.23 17.69
C GLN A 126 -24.00 -49.19 17.79
N ARG A 127 -23.55 -48.15 18.52
CA ARG A 127 -22.46 -48.09 19.53
C ARG A 127 -21.40 -49.21 19.59
N PHE A 128 -20.13 -48.79 19.70
CA PHE A 128 -19.20 -49.38 20.69
C PHE A 128 -18.23 -48.32 21.24
N CYS A 129 -17.89 -48.41 22.53
CA CYS A 129 -16.88 -47.57 23.18
C CYS A 129 -16.36 -48.26 24.46
N ARG A 130 -15.05 -48.15 24.73
CA ARG A 130 -14.27 -48.90 25.77
C ARG A 130 -14.25 -50.41 25.51
N ARG A 131 -13.23 -51.19 25.88
CA ARG A 131 -12.21 -51.08 26.96
C ARG A 131 -11.05 -52.03 26.59
N TYR A 132 -9.80 -51.76 26.99
CA TYR A 132 -8.85 -52.76 27.56
C TYR A 132 -7.54 -52.10 27.99
N LEU A 133 -6.97 -52.62 29.07
CA LEU A 133 -5.67 -52.25 29.65
C LEU A 133 -5.02 -53.55 30.18
N LEU A 134 -3.70 -53.64 30.15
CA LEU A 134 -2.83 -54.61 30.84
C LEU A 134 -2.95 -56.11 30.48
N MET A 135 -1.85 -56.66 29.94
CA MET A 135 -1.18 -57.88 30.42
C MET A 135 0.33 -57.73 30.16
N GLY A 136 1.17 -58.24 31.06
CA GLY A 136 2.64 -58.26 30.92
C GLY A 136 3.18 -59.67 30.67
N GLY A 137 4.45 -59.77 30.26
CA GLY A 137 5.17 -61.03 30.06
C GLY A 137 6.62 -60.77 29.62
N ASP A 138 7.56 -61.56 30.14
CA ASP A 138 9.00 -61.23 30.14
C ASP A 138 9.81 -61.64 28.89
N ALA A 139 10.89 -60.87 28.70
CA ALA A 139 12.21 -61.24 28.18
C ALA A 139 12.39 -62.08 26.89
N ILE A 140 12.95 -61.46 25.86
CA ILE A 140 14.14 -61.97 25.14
C ILE A 140 15.10 -60.80 24.87
N GLU A 141 16.33 -60.85 25.40
CA GLU A 141 17.40 -59.95 24.98
C GLU A 141 17.87 -60.28 23.55
N ARG A 142 17.88 -59.27 22.66
CA ARG A 142 18.80 -59.25 21.50
C ARG A 142 19.40 -57.86 21.35
N ARG A 143 20.69 -57.74 21.69
CA ARG A 143 21.50 -56.58 21.30
C ARG A 143 21.63 -56.56 19.78
N SER A 144 21.20 -55.47 19.15
CA SER A 144 21.72 -55.06 17.83
C SER A 144 22.14 -53.61 17.91
N HIS A 145 23.38 -53.32 17.50
CA HIS A 145 23.88 -51.95 17.39
C HIS A 145 23.39 -51.37 16.06
N GLY A 146 22.15 -50.85 16.07
CA GLY A 146 21.61 -50.03 14.99
C GLY A 146 21.94 -48.56 15.22
N ASN A 147 22.88 -48.02 14.45
CA ASN A 147 23.27 -46.62 14.53
C ASN A 147 22.14 -45.73 13.95
N THR A 148 21.20 -45.29 14.78
CA THR A 148 20.06 -44.47 14.36
C THR A 148 20.50 -43.03 14.10
N SER A 149 20.92 -42.77 12.86
CA SER A 149 20.95 -41.42 12.31
C SER A 149 19.54 -40.82 12.34
N THR A 150 19.24 -40.05 13.38
CA THR A 150 17.98 -39.32 13.49
C THR A 150 17.95 -38.22 12.44
N GLU A 151 17.34 -38.53 11.29
CA GLU A 151 16.75 -37.52 10.40
C GLU A 151 16.00 -36.50 11.27
N PRO A 152 16.30 -35.19 11.15
CA PRO A 152 15.67 -34.20 12.00
C PRO A 152 14.18 -34.13 11.64
N ILE A 153 13.33 -34.56 12.58
CA ILE A 153 11.87 -34.44 12.46
C ILE A 153 11.55 -32.99 12.08
N SER A 154 10.97 -32.81 10.90
CA SER A 154 10.57 -31.52 10.33
C SER A 154 9.59 -30.83 11.27
N GLN A 155 10.08 -30.00 12.19
CA GLN A 155 9.25 -29.26 13.12
C GLN A 155 8.35 -28.29 12.35
N ARG A 156 7.10 -28.18 12.81
CA ARG A 156 6.13 -27.26 12.22
C ARG A 156 6.50 -25.81 12.54
N THR A 157 6.41 -24.93 11.55
CA THR A 157 6.55 -23.48 11.73
C THR A 157 5.26 -22.85 12.26
N TYR A 158 5.33 -21.59 12.68
CA TYR A 158 4.19 -20.82 13.16
C TYR A 158 4.25 -19.36 12.71
N GLN A 159 3.15 -18.65 12.90
CA GLN A 159 3.03 -17.21 12.65
C GLN A 159 2.60 -16.51 13.94
N VAL A 160 3.06 -15.29 14.19
CA VAL A 160 2.63 -14.50 15.36
C VAL A 160 1.41 -13.67 14.99
N VAL A 161 0.43 -13.55 15.90
CA VAL A 161 -0.61 -12.52 15.85
C VAL A 161 -0.58 -11.73 17.15
N VAL A 162 -0.38 -10.42 17.06
CA VAL A 162 -0.20 -9.55 18.23
C VAL A 162 -0.69 -8.12 17.96
N ALA A 163 -1.13 -7.41 18.99
CA ALA A 163 -1.32 -5.96 18.95
C ALA A 163 -0.28 -5.32 19.88
N ALA A 164 0.40 -4.27 19.43
CA ALA A 164 1.46 -3.63 20.21
C ALA A 164 1.55 -2.11 19.98
N THR A 165 1.96 -1.39 21.03
CA THR A 165 2.33 0.04 21.02
C THR A 165 3.68 0.28 20.33
N PRO A 166 4.09 1.54 20.08
CA PRO A 166 5.35 1.84 19.38
C PRO A 166 6.62 1.35 20.11
N ASP A 167 6.53 1.19 21.43
CA ASP A 167 7.55 0.63 22.32
C ASP A 167 7.38 -0.89 22.58
N MET A 168 6.56 -1.56 21.76
CA MET A 168 6.29 -3.00 21.81
C MET A 168 5.63 -3.49 23.12
N GLY A 169 4.87 -2.62 23.78
CA GLY A 169 3.97 -2.96 24.88
C GLY A 169 2.71 -3.67 24.37
N ILE A 170 2.31 -4.74 25.06
CA ILE A 170 1.20 -5.64 24.66
C ILE A 170 0.17 -5.90 25.76
N GLY A 171 0.39 -5.38 26.97
CA GLY A 171 -0.37 -5.78 28.15
C GLY A 171 -0.15 -4.88 29.36
N LYS A 172 -1.18 -4.76 30.19
CA LYS A 172 -1.20 -4.10 31.50
C LYS A 172 -2.07 -4.89 32.45
N ASP A 173 -1.59 -5.17 33.66
CA ASP A 173 -2.27 -5.91 34.73
C ASP A 173 -2.89 -7.25 34.25
N GLY A 174 -2.19 -7.93 33.34
CA GLY A 174 -2.63 -9.20 32.74
C GLY A 174 -3.78 -9.08 31.73
N LYS A 175 -4.09 -7.88 31.25
CA LYS A 175 -5.17 -7.58 30.29
C LYS A 175 -4.62 -6.79 29.09
N LEU A 176 -5.44 -6.68 28.03
CA LEU A 176 -5.20 -5.72 26.95
C LEU A 176 -5.46 -4.29 27.49
N PRO A 177 -4.53 -3.32 27.31
CA PRO A 177 -4.71 -1.94 27.77
C PRO A 177 -5.75 -1.13 26.97
N TRP A 178 -6.24 -1.69 25.86
CA TRP A 178 -7.14 -1.05 24.91
C TRP A 178 -8.35 -1.93 24.58
N ARG A 179 -9.38 -1.31 24.01
CA ARG A 179 -10.58 -2.00 23.50
C ARG A 179 -10.76 -1.67 22.02
N LEU A 180 -10.30 -2.58 21.16
CA LEU A 180 -10.34 -2.42 19.70
C LEU A 180 -11.16 -3.55 19.04
N PRO A 181 -12.49 -3.43 18.90
CA PRO A 181 -13.30 -4.37 18.13
C PRO A 181 -12.78 -4.65 16.71
N GLY A 182 -12.18 -3.67 16.03
CA GLY A 182 -11.57 -3.85 14.72
C GLY A 182 -10.37 -4.80 14.74
N ASP A 183 -9.50 -4.68 15.75
CA ASP A 183 -8.38 -5.60 16.00
C ASP A 183 -8.86 -7.03 16.27
N LEU A 184 -9.84 -7.19 17.17
CA LEU A 184 -10.40 -8.51 17.49
C LEU A 184 -11.08 -9.18 16.28
N LYS A 185 -11.67 -8.38 15.37
CA LYS A 185 -12.19 -8.87 14.09
C LYS A 185 -11.06 -9.39 13.20
N PHE A 186 -9.99 -8.61 13.01
CA PHE A 186 -8.82 -8.99 12.22
C PHE A 186 -8.11 -10.24 12.77
N PHE A 187 -7.91 -10.29 14.10
CA PHE A 187 -7.42 -11.48 14.81
C PHE A 187 -8.26 -12.72 14.52
N LYS A 188 -9.60 -12.61 14.61
CA LYS A 188 -10.51 -13.73 14.31
C LYS A 188 -10.44 -14.13 12.84
N GLU A 189 -10.42 -13.17 11.94
CA GLU A 189 -10.40 -13.38 10.48
C GLU A 189 -9.12 -14.09 10.02
N ILE A 190 -7.96 -13.69 10.51
CA ILE A 190 -6.68 -14.38 10.25
C ILE A 190 -6.68 -15.78 10.84
N THR A 191 -7.03 -15.91 12.12
CA THR A 191 -6.80 -17.16 12.85
C THR A 191 -7.86 -18.22 12.57
N ALA A 192 -9.09 -17.86 12.19
CA ALA A 192 -10.17 -18.82 11.94
C ALA A 192 -10.29 -19.23 10.46
N THR A 193 -9.80 -18.43 9.51
CA THR A 193 -9.90 -18.75 8.08
C THR A 193 -8.84 -19.79 7.69
N THR A 194 -9.29 -20.86 7.03
CA THR A 194 -8.44 -21.86 6.36
C THR A 194 -8.63 -21.78 4.85
N SER A 195 -7.64 -22.28 4.10
CA SER A 195 -7.78 -22.51 2.65
C SER A 195 -8.54 -23.81 2.36
N ASP A 196 -8.39 -24.83 3.21
CA ASP A 196 -9.13 -26.09 3.18
C ASP A 196 -10.28 -26.07 4.21
N PRO A 197 -11.57 -26.18 3.79
CA PRO A 197 -12.71 -26.14 4.70
C PRO A 197 -12.80 -27.35 5.65
N ASN A 198 -12.04 -28.43 5.38
CA ASN A 198 -11.99 -29.62 6.24
C ASN A 198 -10.95 -29.49 7.37
N LYS A 199 -10.11 -28.44 7.34
CA LYS A 199 -9.06 -28.20 8.32
C LYS A 199 -9.44 -27.08 9.30
N LYS A 200 -8.76 -27.07 10.43
CA LYS A 200 -8.79 -25.97 11.42
C LYS A 200 -7.41 -25.33 11.52
N ASN A 201 -7.30 -24.18 12.17
CA ASN A 201 -6.00 -23.65 12.62
C ASN A 201 -5.78 -23.95 14.10
N ALA A 202 -4.51 -23.95 14.53
CA ALA A 202 -4.12 -24.05 15.92
C ALA A 202 -3.70 -22.69 16.49
N LEU A 203 -4.13 -22.39 17.72
CA LEU A 203 -3.79 -21.22 18.51
C LEU A 203 -2.94 -21.64 19.70
N MET A 204 -1.63 -21.37 19.63
CA MET A 204 -0.69 -21.59 20.71
C MET A 204 -0.61 -20.35 21.61
N MET A 205 -0.74 -20.56 22.92
CA MET A 205 -0.69 -19.48 23.90
C MET A 205 -0.16 -19.93 25.27
N GLY A 206 0.45 -19.02 26.02
CA GLY A 206 0.82 -19.28 27.42
C GLY A 206 -0.38 -19.32 28.36
N ARG A 207 -0.26 -20.06 29.46
CA ARG A 207 -1.30 -20.18 30.50
C ARG A 207 -1.93 -18.84 30.93
N ARG A 208 -1.13 -17.79 31.19
CA ARG A 208 -1.66 -16.46 31.58
C ARG A 208 -2.52 -15.83 30.48
N THR A 209 -2.19 -16.02 29.20
CA THR A 209 -3.00 -15.55 28.07
C THR A 209 -4.33 -16.31 28.00
N TRP A 210 -4.30 -17.63 28.18
CA TRP A 210 -5.52 -18.44 28.31
C TRP A 210 -6.40 -18.02 29.51
N GLU A 211 -5.77 -17.60 30.62
CA GLU A 211 -6.46 -17.09 31.81
C GLU A 211 -7.03 -15.67 31.61
N SER A 212 -6.41 -14.83 30.77
CA SER A 212 -6.92 -13.51 30.40
C SER A 212 -8.09 -13.51 29.41
N ILE A 213 -8.28 -14.59 28.63
CA ILE A 213 -9.44 -14.73 27.74
C ILE A 213 -10.68 -14.97 28.61
N PRO A 214 -11.75 -14.15 28.50
CA PRO A 214 -12.95 -14.32 29.32
C PRO A 214 -13.56 -15.73 29.16
N PRO A 215 -14.11 -16.33 30.24
CA PRO A 215 -14.62 -17.70 30.21
C PRO A 215 -15.61 -18.01 29.08
N GLN A 216 -16.46 -17.05 28.73
CA GLN A 216 -17.45 -17.17 27.64
C GLN A 216 -16.85 -17.19 26.22
N PHE A 217 -15.55 -16.89 26.07
CA PHE A 217 -14.84 -16.86 24.78
C PHE A 217 -13.72 -17.90 24.68
N ARG A 218 -13.50 -18.74 25.71
CA ARG A 218 -12.55 -19.86 25.68
C ARG A 218 -13.28 -21.21 25.81
N PRO A 219 -12.90 -22.25 25.05
CA PRO A 219 -11.93 -22.23 23.94
C PRO A 219 -12.38 -21.33 22.79
N LEU A 220 -11.42 -20.74 22.08
CA LEU A 220 -11.72 -19.91 20.92
C LEU A 220 -12.29 -20.81 19.80
N PRO A 221 -13.55 -20.61 19.37
CA PRO A 221 -14.27 -21.58 18.55
C PRO A 221 -13.69 -21.70 17.14
N GLY A 222 -13.89 -22.86 16.52
CA GLY A 222 -13.41 -23.21 15.17
C GLY A 222 -11.91 -23.53 15.09
N ARG A 223 -11.17 -23.47 16.20
CA ARG A 223 -9.70 -23.60 16.24
C ARG A 223 -9.28 -24.56 17.35
N LEU A 224 -8.14 -25.22 17.16
CA LEU A 224 -7.48 -26.00 18.22
C LEU A 224 -6.74 -25.04 19.16
N ASN A 225 -7.01 -25.08 20.46
CA ASN A 225 -6.37 -24.23 21.44
C ASN A 225 -5.25 -25.02 22.14
N VAL A 226 -4.02 -24.51 22.09
CA VAL A 226 -2.81 -25.18 22.59
C VAL A 226 -2.21 -24.35 23.71
N VAL A 227 -2.40 -24.79 24.95
CA VAL A 227 -2.00 -24.03 26.14
C VAL A 227 -0.63 -24.50 26.64
N LEU A 228 0.34 -23.61 26.61
CA LEU A 228 1.69 -23.87 27.13
C LEU A 228 1.72 -23.67 28.65
N THR A 229 2.02 -24.74 29.38
CA THR A 229 2.02 -24.78 30.85
C THR A 229 2.98 -25.85 31.37
N ARG A 230 3.69 -25.55 32.46
CA ARG A 230 4.51 -26.53 33.21
C ARG A 230 3.79 -27.08 34.45
N SER A 231 2.59 -26.58 34.76
CA SER A 231 1.79 -27.05 35.90
C SER A 231 1.08 -28.35 35.56
N GLY A 232 1.45 -29.46 36.20
CA GLY A 232 0.80 -30.77 36.00
C GLY A 232 -0.70 -30.79 36.36
N ASN A 233 -1.14 -29.90 37.25
CA ASN A 233 -2.55 -29.78 37.66
C ASN A 233 -3.38 -28.85 36.75
N PHE A 234 -2.92 -28.54 35.54
CA PHE A 234 -3.68 -27.74 34.58
C PHE A 234 -4.63 -28.62 33.78
N ASP A 235 -5.71 -29.06 34.44
CA ASP A 235 -6.69 -29.95 33.83
C ASP A 235 -7.69 -29.17 32.94
N VAL A 236 -7.37 -29.11 31.65
CA VAL A 236 -8.25 -28.60 30.60
C VAL A 236 -8.60 -29.73 29.61
N ALA A 237 -8.32 -30.99 29.97
CA ALA A 237 -8.57 -32.16 29.13
C ALA A 237 -10.07 -32.44 28.89
N ALA A 238 -10.95 -31.81 29.69
CA ALA A 238 -12.40 -31.88 29.52
C ALA A 238 -12.97 -30.95 28.43
N ALA A 239 -12.19 -29.98 27.91
CA ALA A 239 -12.67 -29.04 26.90
C ALA A 239 -12.35 -29.53 25.48
N GLU A 240 -13.38 -29.70 24.65
CA GLU A 240 -13.20 -30.09 23.24
C GLU A 240 -12.35 -29.05 22.48
N ASN A 241 -11.43 -29.53 21.63
CA ASN A 241 -10.47 -28.70 20.89
C ASN A 241 -9.49 -27.92 21.79
N VAL A 242 -9.16 -28.42 22.98
CA VAL A 242 -8.05 -27.90 23.82
C VAL A 242 -7.03 -28.99 24.11
N ILE A 243 -5.74 -28.64 24.04
CA ILE A 243 -4.62 -29.47 24.48
C ILE A 243 -3.62 -28.65 25.30
N SER A 244 -2.89 -29.30 26.21
CA SER A 244 -1.82 -28.70 26.99
C SER A 244 -0.45 -29.25 26.56
N CYS A 245 0.59 -28.42 26.65
CA CYS A 245 1.97 -28.78 26.28
C CYS A 245 2.98 -28.14 27.24
N GLY A 246 4.03 -28.89 27.60
CA GLY A 246 5.07 -28.42 28.53
C GLY A 246 5.98 -27.32 27.97
N SER A 247 6.09 -27.25 26.64
CA SER A 247 6.93 -26.30 25.91
C SER A 247 6.41 -26.04 24.50
N MET A 248 6.91 -24.96 23.89
CA MET A 248 6.64 -24.64 22.50
C MET A 248 7.17 -25.71 21.54
N SER A 249 8.40 -26.20 21.74
CA SER A 249 8.98 -27.27 20.93
C SER A 249 8.18 -28.59 21.02
N SER A 250 7.64 -28.94 22.19
CA SER A 250 6.73 -30.10 22.31
C SER A 250 5.41 -29.89 21.57
N ALA A 251 4.86 -28.67 21.58
CA ALA A 251 3.64 -28.35 20.84
C ALA A 251 3.87 -28.42 19.31
N LEU A 252 4.96 -27.86 18.81
CA LEU A 252 5.27 -27.87 17.37
C LEU A 252 5.57 -29.29 16.85
N LYS A 253 6.19 -30.16 17.68
CA LYS A 253 6.34 -31.60 17.37
C LYS A 253 5.00 -32.32 17.32
N LEU A 254 4.16 -32.17 18.36
CA LEU A 254 2.82 -32.78 18.40
C LEU A 254 1.94 -32.33 17.22
N LEU A 255 2.03 -31.05 16.84
CA LEU A 255 1.30 -30.51 15.68
C LEU A 255 1.89 -30.92 14.32
N ALA A 256 3.09 -31.51 14.28
CA ALA A 256 3.70 -32.09 13.08
C ALA A 256 3.31 -33.57 12.88
N GLU A 257 2.72 -34.22 13.87
CA GLU A 257 2.32 -35.63 13.84
C GLU A 257 0.81 -35.82 13.57
N PRO A 258 0.37 -36.95 12.98
CA PRO A 258 -1.04 -37.27 12.86
C PRO A 258 -1.71 -37.42 14.24
N PRO A 259 -2.98 -37.00 14.42
CA PRO A 259 -3.91 -36.50 13.41
C PRO A 259 -3.76 -34.99 13.11
N TYR A 260 -2.92 -34.26 13.84
CA TYR A 260 -2.83 -32.79 13.72
C TYR A 260 -2.13 -32.32 12.44
N SER A 261 -1.18 -33.08 11.90
CA SER A 261 -0.57 -32.78 10.59
C SER A 261 -1.58 -32.82 9.43
N LEU A 262 -2.63 -33.64 9.55
CA LEU A 262 -3.69 -33.78 8.55
C LEU A 262 -4.84 -32.78 8.76
N SER A 263 -5.22 -32.54 10.02
CA SER A 263 -6.41 -31.76 10.39
C SER A 263 -6.15 -30.28 10.69
N ILE A 264 -4.92 -29.90 11.03
CA ILE A 264 -4.53 -28.50 11.24
C ILE A 264 -3.87 -27.97 9.97
N GLU A 265 -4.22 -26.75 9.54
CA GLU A 265 -3.61 -26.07 8.40
C GLU A 265 -2.46 -25.16 8.85
N LYS A 266 -2.71 -24.19 9.74
CA LYS A 266 -1.71 -23.22 10.23
C LYS A 266 -1.63 -23.20 11.76
N VAL A 267 -0.48 -22.78 12.28
CA VAL A 267 -0.22 -22.59 13.72
C VAL A 267 0.04 -21.11 13.97
N PHE A 268 -0.71 -20.50 14.89
CA PHE A 268 -0.53 -19.12 15.32
C PHE A 268 -0.12 -19.06 16.79
N LEU A 269 0.93 -18.30 17.10
CA LEU A 269 1.30 -17.92 18.46
C LEU A 269 0.65 -16.57 18.79
N ILE A 270 -0.13 -16.51 19.87
CA ILE A 270 -0.95 -15.34 20.22
C ILE A 270 -0.60 -14.72 21.59
N GLY A 271 0.48 -15.16 22.23
CA GLY A 271 0.92 -14.68 23.54
C GLY A 271 1.40 -15.78 24.51
N GLY A 272 1.83 -15.46 25.72
CA GLY A 272 2.01 -14.12 26.28
C GLY A 272 3.45 -13.60 26.12
N GLY A 273 3.73 -12.45 26.75
CA GLY A 273 4.99 -11.71 26.57
C GLY A 273 6.28 -12.51 26.82
N GLN A 274 6.28 -13.48 27.74
CA GLN A 274 7.43 -14.37 27.93
C GLN A 274 7.72 -15.23 26.70
N ILE A 275 6.69 -15.87 26.12
CA ILE A 275 6.85 -16.76 24.97
C ILE A 275 7.17 -15.94 23.72
N LEU A 276 6.48 -14.82 23.51
CA LEU A 276 6.75 -13.91 22.40
C LEU A 276 8.19 -13.33 22.44
N ARG A 277 8.79 -13.19 23.62
CA ARG A 277 10.18 -12.72 23.76
C ARG A 277 11.22 -13.65 23.16
N GLU A 278 10.97 -14.95 23.23
CA GLU A 278 11.83 -15.98 22.63
C GLU A 278 11.40 -16.26 21.18
N ALA A 279 10.10 -16.20 20.88
CA ALA A 279 9.53 -16.66 19.61
C ALA A 279 9.45 -15.60 18.50
N LEU A 280 9.26 -14.31 18.79
CA LEU A 280 8.91 -13.30 17.77
C LEU A 280 9.92 -13.26 16.60
N ASN A 281 11.21 -13.35 16.91
CA ASN A 281 12.29 -13.31 15.93
C ASN A 281 12.96 -14.68 15.70
N ALA A 282 12.42 -15.77 16.25
CA ALA A 282 12.97 -17.13 16.08
C ALA A 282 12.78 -17.68 14.66
N VAL A 283 13.67 -18.57 14.22
CA VAL A 283 13.76 -19.05 12.82
C VAL A 283 12.49 -19.77 12.35
N GLU A 284 11.75 -20.38 13.27
CA GLU A 284 10.49 -21.09 13.02
C GLU A 284 9.27 -20.16 12.90
N CYS A 285 9.43 -18.85 13.15
CA CYS A 285 8.39 -17.84 12.95
C CYS A 285 8.40 -17.33 11.50
N ASP A 286 7.47 -17.81 10.67
CA ASP A 286 7.39 -17.50 9.24
C ASP A 286 6.85 -16.07 8.94
N ALA A 287 5.95 -15.57 9.78
CA ALA A 287 5.36 -14.25 9.64
C ALA A 287 4.85 -13.68 10.97
N ILE A 288 4.77 -12.35 11.04
CA ILE A 288 4.23 -11.59 12.16
C ILE A 288 3.08 -10.73 11.63
N HIS A 289 1.87 -11.03 12.05
CA HIS A 289 0.68 -10.19 11.85
C HIS A 289 0.56 -9.28 13.07
N ILE A 290 0.72 -7.98 12.87
CA ILE A 290 0.75 -7.01 13.97
C ILE A 290 -0.26 -5.88 13.74
N THR A 291 -1.05 -5.62 14.77
CA THR A 291 -1.82 -4.38 14.91
C THR A 291 -0.92 -3.35 15.57
N GLU A 292 -0.37 -2.45 14.78
CA GLU A 292 0.53 -1.40 15.24
C GLU A 292 -0.28 -0.22 15.78
N ILE A 293 -0.35 -0.11 17.09
CA ILE A 293 -0.98 1.00 17.78
C ILE A 293 -0.03 2.21 17.73
N LYS A 294 -0.55 3.35 17.29
CA LYS A 294 0.21 4.61 17.13
C LYS A 294 0.05 5.51 18.35
N THR A 295 -1.09 5.44 19.03
CA THR A 295 -1.32 6.12 20.31
C THR A 295 -0.43 5.53 21.41
N SER A 296 0.15 6.37 22.26
CA SER A 296 0.88 5.91 23.44
C SER A 296 -0.09 5.36 24.48
N VAL A 297 0.14 4.14 24.99
CA VAL A 297 -0.69 3.50 26.01
C VAL A 297 0.22 2.83 27.05
N ASP A 298 -0.09 3.03 28.34
CA ASP A 298 0.69 2.47 29.45
C ASP A 298 0.63 0.92 29.46
N CYS A 299 1.80 0.30 29.58
CA CYS A 299 2.01 -1.15 29.52
C CYS A 299 2.98 -1.60 30.61
N ASP A 300 2.83 -2.84 31.09
CA ASP A 300 3.83 -3.53 31.93
C ASP A 300 4.47 -4.74 31.23
N THR A 301 3.84 -5.24 30.17
CA THR A 301 4.23 -6.45 29.47
C THR A 301 4.69 -6.09 28.06
N PHE A 302 5.97 -6.33 27.78
CA PHE A 302 6.65 -5.94 26.54
C PHE A 302 7.26 -7.13 25.80
N ILE A 303 7.33 -7.02 24.48
CA ILE A 303 8.00 -7.98 23.57
C ILE A 303 9.18 -7.28 22.86
N PRO A 304 10.16 -8.02 22.30
CA PRO A 304 11.25 -7.40 21.55
C PRO A 304 10.75 -6.70 20.27
N PRO A 305 11.51 -5.76 19.71
CA PRO A 305 11.23 -5.21 18.38
C PRO A 305 11.30 -6.30 17.31
N ILE A 306 10.58 -6.09 16.21
CA ILE A 306 10.66 -6.95 15.02
C ILE A 306 12.04 -6.76 14.36
N ASP A 307 12.75 -7.86 14.12
CA ASP A 307 14.06 -7.81 13.47
C ASP A 307 13.91 -7.62 11.94
N MET A 308 13.99 -6.36 11.51
CA MET A 308 13.91 -5.95 10.11
C MET A 308 15.12 -6.40 9.25
N SER A 309 16.13 -7.07 9.83
CA SER A 309 17.18 -7.72 9.04
C SER A 309 16.73 -9.09 8.48
N VAL A 310 15.76 -9.74 9.15
CA VAL A 310 15.19 -11.03 8.74
C VAL A 310 13.72 -10.94 8.33
N TYR A 311 13.05 -9.82 8.57
CA TYR A 311 11.64 -9.58 8.19
C TYR A 311 11.48 -8.43 7.18
N GLN A 312 10.54 -8.58 6.26
CA GLN A 312 10.15 -7.52 5.31
C GLN A 312 8.62 -7.30 5.32
N PRO A 313 8.12 -6.07 5.14
CA PRO A 313 6.67 -5.82 5.05
C PRO A 313 6.05 -6.49 3.82
N TRP A 314 4.98 -7.25 4.04
CA TRP A 314 4.12 -7.84 2.99
C TRP A 314 2.88 -6.97 2.73
N TYR A 315 2.31 -6.40 3.79
CA TYR A 315 1.10 -5.58 3.73
C TYR A 315 1.10 -4.56 4.87
N SER A 316 0.53 -3.38 4.61
CA SER A 316 0.16 -2.40 5.64
C SER A 316 -1.17 -1.74 5.26
N SER A 317 -2.13 -1.69 6.18
CA SER A 317 -3.32 -0.86 6.00
C SER A 317 -2.96 0.63 6.13
N SER A 318 -3.83 1.49 5.62
CA SER A 318 -3.93 2.88 6.07
C SER A 318 -4.23 2.91 7.59
N PRO A 319 -3.83 3.97 8.32
CA PRO A 319 -4.24 4.15 9.71
C PRO A 319 -5.76 4.29 9.84
N VAL A 320 -6.31 3.70 10.90
CA VAL A 320 -7.71 3.86 11.33
C VAL A 320 -7.74 4.33 12.78
N GLU A 321 -8.83 4.97 13.18
CA GLU A 321 -9.06 5.40 14.56
C GLU A 321 -10.31 4.69 15.12
N GLU A 322 -10.17 4.04 16.27
CA GLU A 322 -11.27 3.42 17.00
C GLU A 322 -11.09 3.75 18.49
N ASN A 323 -12.13 4.28 19.15
CA ASN A 323 -12.10 4.64 20.58
C ASN A 323 -10.93 5.59 20.97
N SER A 324 -10.64 6.61 20.14
CA SER A 324 -9.50 7.55 20.29
C SER A 324 -8.11 6.91 20.22
N ILE A 325 -8.01 5.68 19.72
CA ILE A 325 -6.75 4.97 19.49
C ILE A 325 -6.55 4.83 17.98
N GLN A 326 -5.46 5.42 17.47
CA GLN A 326 -5.05 5.24 16.09
C GLN A 326 -4.19 3.97 15.98
N TYR A 327 -4.46 3.14 14.98
CA TYR A 327 -3.67 1.94 14.70
C TYR A 327 -3.70 1.58 13.21
N CYS A 328 -2.79 0.71 12.77
CA CYS A 328 -2.83 0.09 11.44
C CYS A 328 -2.47 -1.39 11.50
N PHE A 329 -3.02 -2.17 10.59
CA PHE A 329 -2.65 -3.59 10.43
C PHE A 329 -1.43 -3.71 9.54
N ALA A 330 -0.41 -4.43 9.99
CA ALA A 330 0.74 -4.79 9.17
C ALA A 330 0.96 -6.31 9.18
N THR A 331 1.61 -6.83 8.14
CA THR A 331 2.19 -8.17 8.15
C THR A 331 3.62 -8.10 7.67
N TYR A 332 4.50 -8.72 8.44
CA TYR A 332 5.91 -8.90 8.14
C TYR A 332 6.18 -10.37 7.85
N VAL A 333 6.94 -10.67 6.80
CA VAL A 333 7.29 -12.04 6.39
C VAL A 333 8.78 -12.27 6.50
N ARG A 334 9.16 -13.48 6.95
CA ARG A 334 10.57 -13.86 7.12
C ARG A 334 11.25 -14.08 5.77
N LEU A 335 12.40 -13.43 5.59
CA LEU A 335 13.29 -13.65 4.46
C LEU A 335 14.06 -14.96 4.68
N LYS A 336 13.69 -16.01 3.96
CA LYS A 336 14.35 -17.32 4.04
C LYS A 336 15.63 -17.33 3.21
N THR A 337 16.74 -16.90 3.79
CA THR A 337 18.05 -17.04 3.14
C THR A 337 18.37 -18.53 2.95
N SER A 338 18.50 -18.96 1.69
CA SER A 338 18.98 -20.30 1.37
C SER A 338 20.43 -20.49 1.84
N THR A 339 20.60 -21.25 2.91
CA THR A 339 21.90 -21.70 3.41
C THR A 339 22.42 -22.81 2.48
N SER A 340 23.29 -22.44 1.54
CA SER A 340 24.19 -23.41 0.91
C SER A 340 25.14 -23.95 1.99
N GLY A 341 25.31 -25.28 2.05
CA GLY A 341 26.20 -25.95 2.99
C GLY A 341 27.68 -25.56 2.85
N PRO A 342 28.55 -26.04 3.75
CA PRO A 342 29.96 -25.64 3.80
C PRO A 342 30.69 -26.01 2.50
N VAL A 343 31.39 -25.03 1.94
CA VAL A 343 32.21 -25.20 0.73
C VAL A 343 33.59 -25.69 1.15
N ASN A 344 33.99 -26.87 0.70
CA ASN A 344 35.37 -27.34 0.84
C ASN A 344 36.33 -26.42 0.07
N SER A 345 37.42 -26.03 0.73
CA SER A 345 38.46 -25.14 0.20
C SER A 345 39.37 -25.83 -0.82
N GLY A 346 39.64 -25.18 -1.96
CA GLY A 346 40.66 -25.62 -2.93
C GLY A 346 40.85 -24.71 -4.14
N HIS A 347 41.99 -24.00 -4.17
CA HIS A 347 42.71 -23.36 -5.30
C HIS A 347 42.08 -22.23 -6.18
N GLU A 348 42.65 -21.03 -5.99
CA GLU A 348 43.27 -20.11 -6.97
C GLU A 348 42.50 -19.43 -8.15
N LEU A 349 42.37 -18.10 -8.01
CA LEU A 349 42.67 -17.00 -8.96
C LEU A 349 42.19 -17.04 -10.44
N SER A 350 41.23 -16.15 -10.77
CA SER A 350 41.36 -15.15 -11.86
C SER A 350 40.24 -14.07 -11.79
N CYS A 351 40.40 -12.96 -12.49
CA CYS A 351 39.62 -11.72 -12.37
C CYS A 351 38.50 -11.56 -13.42
N ASN A 352 37.64 -10.55 -13.19
CA ASN A 352 36.58 -10.00 -14.07
C ASN A 352 35.25 -10.77 -14.19
N GLY A 353 34.14 -10.02 -14.06
CA GLY A 353 32.77 -10.47 -14.34
C GLY A 353 31.83 -10.40 -13.13
N SER A 354 31.23 -9.22 -12.90
CA SER A 354 30.17 -9.01 -11.88
C SER A 354 28.91 -9.82 -12.19
N THR A 355 28.92 -11.10 -11.85
CA THR A 355 27.78 -12.01 -11.96
C THR A 355 27.12 -12.18 -10.60
N SER A 356 26.11 -11.35 -10.32
CA SER A 356 25.19 -11.53 -9.20
C SER A 356 24.50 -12.89 -9.31
N ARG A 357 25.04 -13.90 -8.62
CA ARG A 357 24.60 -15.30 -8.65
C ARG A 357 23.19 -15.42 -8.07
N SER A 358 22.19 -15.30 -8.95
CA SER A 358 20.77 -15.18 -8.61
C SER A 358 20.28 -16.35 -7.75
N LYS A 359 20.00 -16.06 -6.47
CA LYS A 359 19.35 -17.01 -5.55
C LYS A 359 17.94 -17.29 -6.06
N ARG A 360 17.70 -18.48 -6.60
CA ARG A 360 16.38 -18.92 -7.06
C ARG A 360 15.51 -19.37 -5.88
N PHE A 361 14.69 -18.46 -5.37
CA PHE A 361 13.52 -18.79 -4.55
C PHE A 361 12.51 -19.64 -5.34
N LYS A 362 11.83 -20.57 -4.68
CA LYS A 362 10.85 -21.49 -5.27
C LYS A 362 9.42 -20.92 -5.11
N LEU A 363 8.47 -21.49 -5.86
CA LEU A 363 7.07 -21.05 -5.85
C LEU A 363 6.36 -21.32 -4.50
N SER A 364 6.98 -22.11 -3.62
CA SER A 364 6.53 -22.49 -2.28
C SER A 364 6.55 -21.38 -1.23
N ASP A 365 7.21 -20.26 -1.50
CA ASP A 365 7.90 -19.54 -0.43
C ASP A 365 7.02 -18.54 0.36
N PHE A 366 5.73 -18.39 0.02
CA PHE A 366 4.74 -17.60 0.78
C PHE A 366 3.37 -18.28 0.95
N THR A 367 3.21 -19.54 0.51
CA THR A 367 1.92 -20.27 0.61
C THR A 367 1.52 -20.62 2.05
N TYR A 368 2.44 -20.47 3.01
CA TYR A 368 2.16 -20.57 4.44
C TYR A 368 1.29 -19.41 4.96
N LEU A 369 1.21 -18.28 4.25
CA LEU A 369 0.39 -17.14 4.65
C LEU A 369 -1.11 -17.47 4.59
N PRO A 370 -1.95 -16.88 5.46
CA PRO A 370 -3.39 -16.93 5.28
C PRO A 370 -3.79 -16.36 3.91
N LYS A 371 -4.74 -17.00 3.22
CA LYS A 371 -5.19 -16.57 1.88
C LYS A 371 -5.55 -15.07 1.84
N ILE A 372 -6.28 -14.61 2.85
CA ILE A 372 -6.66 -13.18 3.00
C ILE A 372 -5.46 -12.24 3.12
N ILE A 373 -4.33 -12.69 3.67
CA ILE A 373 -3.10 -11.89 3.77
C ILE A 373 -2.37 -11.87 2.43
N ILE A 374 -2.35 -12.99 1.70
CA ILE A 374 -1.80 -13.04 0.34
C ILE A 374 -2.55 -12.04 -0.54
N GLU A 375 -3.88 -12.11 -0.58
CA GLU A 375 -4.76 -11.27 -1.40
C GLU A 375 -4.72 -9.77 -1.02
N LYS A 376 -4.21 -9.43 0.17
CA LYS A 376 -3.97 -8.05 0.61
C LYS A 376 -2.68 -7.42 0.05
N HIS A 377 -1.81 -8.17 -0.63
CA HIS A 377 -0.60 -7.59 -1.24
C HIS A 377 -0.97 -6.63 -2.38
N GLU A 378 -0.51 -5.38 -2.31
CA GLU A 378 -1.03 -4.29 -3.16
C GLU A 378 -0.78 -4.49 -4.67
N GLU A 379 0.24 -5.26 -5.05
CA GLU A 379 0.49 -5.68 -6.45
C GLU A 379 -0.70 -6.44 -7.07
N PHE A 380 -1.57 -7.07 -6.28
CA PHE A 380 -2.79 -7.71 -6.80
C PHE A 380 -3.77 -6.70 -7.42
N GLN A 381 -3.71 -5.41 -7.12
CA GLN A 381 -4.53 -4.42 -7.82
C GLN A 381 -4.12 -4.31 -9.30
N TYR A 382 -2.82 -4.28 -9.58
CA TYR A 382 -2.30 -4.30 -10.94
C TYR A 382 -2.62 -5.63 -11.65
N LEU A 383 -2.37 -6.77 -10.98
CA LEU A 383 -2.60 -8.09 -11.58
C LEU A 383 -4.09 -8.33 -11.87
N SER A 384 -4.98 -7.99 -10.94
CA SER A 384 -6.43 -8.11 -11.14
C SER A 384 -6.93 -7.21 -12.26
N LEU A 385 -6.40 -5.98 -12.38
CA LEU A 385 -6.76 -5.08 -13.47
C LEU A 385 -6.26 -5.59 -14.84
N VAL A 386 -5.05 -6.15 -14.91
CA VAL A 386 -4.55 -6.83 -16.12
C VAL A 386 -5.43 -8.02 -16.50
N GLN A 387 -5.79 -8.88 -15.55
CA GLN A 387 -6.67 -10.03 -15.78
C GLN A 387 -8.06 -9.59 -16.26
N ASP A 388 -8.63 -8.55 -15.65
CA ASP A 388 -9.95 -8.00 -16.00
C ASP A 388 -9.95 -7.33 -17.39
N ILE A 389 -8.87 -6.64 -17.77
CA ILE A 389 -8.71 -6.10 -19.14
C ILE A 389 -8.56 -7.24 -20.17
N ILE A 390 -7.81 -8.30 -19.86
CA ILE A 390 -7.65 -9.45 -20.77
C ILE A 390 -8.97 -10.24 -20.92
N SER A 391 -9.76 -10.39 -19.85
CA SER A 391 -11.01 -11.16 -19.87
C SER A 391 -12.21 -10.37 -20.38
N ASN A 392 -12.31 -9.09 -20.00
CA ASN A 392 -13.53 -8.27 -20.14
C ASN A 392 -13.26 -6.91 -20.81
N GLY A 393 -12.06 -6.67 -21.33
CA GLY A 393 -11.70 -5.42 -22.01
C GLY A 393 -12.32 -5.31 -23.40
N ASN A 394 -12.69 -4.09 -23.78
CA ASN A 394 -13.20 -3.81 -25.11
C ASN A 394 -12.03 -3.84 -26.11
N SER A 395 -12.15 -4.63 -27.18
CA SER A 395 -11.21 -4.59 -28.30
C SER A 395 -11.33 -3.24 -29.01
N LYS A 396 -10.20 -2.55 -29.16
CA LYS A 396 -10.07 -1.31 -29.92
C LYS A 396 -8.90 -1.43 -30.88
N ASP A 397 -9.01 -0.75 -32.01
CA ASP A 397 -7.84 -0.41 -32.81
C ASP A 397 -7.13 0.81 -32.19
N ASP A 398 -5.86 1.00 -32.52
CA ASP A 398 -5.01 2.05 -31.96
C ASP A 398 -4.18 2.75 -33.05
N ARG A 399 -3.54 3.85 -32.67
CA ARG A 399 -2.67 4.65 -33.56
C ARG A 399 -1.42 3.90 -34.07
N THR A 400 -1.09 2.74 -33.48
CA THR A 400 0.12 1.95 -33.77
C THR A 400 -0.17 0.75 -34.67
N GLY A 401 -1.44 0.51 -35.02
CA GLY A 401 -1.87 -0.66 -35.80
C GLY A 401 -1.79 -1.99 -35.03
N THR A 402 -1.46 -1.98 -33.73
CA THR A 402 -1.30 -3.20 -32.92
C THR A 402 -2.64 -3.72 -32.42
N GLY A 403 -3.53 -2.80 -32.05
CA GLY A 403 -4.79 -3.08 -31.38
C GLY A 403 -4.62 -3.40 -29.89
N THR A 404 -5.65 -3.06 -29.12
CA THR A 404 -5.68 -3.19 -27.65
C THR A 404 -6.94 -3.90 -27.17
N LEU A 405 -6.87 -4.43 -25.94
CA LEU A 405 -8.02 -4.63 -25.06
C LEU A 405 -8.00 -3.52 -24.01
N SER A 406 -9.13 -2.92 -23.69
CA SER A 406 -9.17 -1.70 -22.86
C SER A 406 -10.37 -1.61 -21.90
N LYS A 407 -10.18 -0.91 -20.78
CA LYS A 407 -11.24 -0.46 -19.87
C LYS A 407 -11.02 1.03 -19.54
N PHE A 408 -12.11 1.76 -19.30
CA PHE A 408 -12.06 3.20 -19.06
C PHE A 408 -12.43 3.54 -17.62
N GLY A 409 -11.63 4.36 -16.94
CA GLY A 409 -11.88 4.81 -15.57
C GLY A 409 -11.51 3.78 -14.51
N CYS A 410 -10.21 3.52 -14.36
CA CYS A 410 -9.67 2.56 -13.37
C CYS A 410 -8.90 3.28 -12.25
N GLN A 411 -8.73 2.64 -11.09
CA GLN A 411 -7.93 3.18 -9.97
C GLN A 411 -7.13 2.07 -9.27
N MET A 412 -5.93 2.40 -8.81
CA MET A 412 -5.11 1.61 -7.88
C MET A 412 -4.57 2.51 -6.76
N ARG A 413 -4.27 1.95 -5.59
CA ARG A 413 -3.74 2.68 -4.41
C ARG A 413 -2.56 1.92 -3.80
N PHE A 414 -1.47 2.62 -3.49
CA PHE A 414 -0.24 2.03 -2.96
C PHE A 414 0.22 2.76 -1.70
N ASN A 415 0.54 2.02 -0.63
CA ASN A 415 0.94 2.56 0.66
C ASN A 415 2.46 2.74 0.72
N LEU A 416 2.92 3.98 0.89
CA LEU A 416 4.35 4.33 0.83
C LEU A 416 5.03 4.31 2.22
N ARG A 417 4.27 4.06 3.29
CA ARG A 417 4.73 4.21 4.70
C ARG A 417 5.76 3.16 5.16
N LYS A 418 5.84 2.01 4.48
CA LYS A 418 6.67 0.86 4.89
C LYS A 418 7.45 0.18 3.77
N SER A 419 6.98 0.28 2.54
CA SER A 419 7.59 -0.32 1.35
C SER A 419 7.37 0.60 0.15
N PHE A 420 8.00 0.26 -0.97
CA PHE A 420 7.99 1.05 -2.19
C PHE A 420 7.39 0.21 -3.34
N PRO A 421 6.32 0.68 -4.03
CA PRO A 421 5.52 -0.14 -4.95
C PRO A 421 6.20 -0.38 -6.31
N LEU A 422 7.34 -1.08 -6.28
CA LEU A 422 8.02 -1.58 -7.47
C LEU A 422 7.65 -3.04 -7.69
N LEU A 423 6.94 -3.30 -8.78
CA LEU A 423 6.35 -4.62 -9.05
C LEU A 423 7.39 -5.75 -9.00
N THR A 424 6.97 -6.90 -8.46
CA THR A 424 7.83 -8.06 -8.20
C THR A 424 7.55 -9.23 -9.13
N THR A 425 6.35 -9.35 -9.70
CA THR A 425 5.99 -10.40 -10.68
C THR A 425 6.73 -10.28 -12.02
N LYS A 426 7.36 -9.13 -12.29
CA LYS A 426 8.41 -8.95 -13.29
C LYS A 426 9.44 -7.93 -12.80
N ARG A 427 10.69 -8.05 -13.25
CA ARG A 427 11.71 -7.03 -13.00
C ARG A 427 11.38 -5.73 -13.75
N VAL A 428 11.20 -4.64 -13.01
CA VAL A 428 11.03 -3.27 -13.53
C VAL A 428 12.40 -2.60 -13.68
N PHE A 429 12.56 -1.73 -14.68
CA PHE A 429 13.83 -1.04 -14.97
C PHE A 429 14.05 0.17 -14.05
N TRP A 430 14.37 -0.09 -12.78
CA TRP A 430 14.52 0.94 -11.73
C TRP A 430 15.43 2.11 -12.12
N ARG A 431 16.60 1.84 -12.70
CA ARG A 431 17.53 2.92 -13.09
C ARG A 431 16.90 3.86 -14.13
N GLY A 432 16.11 3.34 -15.07
CA GLY A 432 15.34 4.17 -15.99
C GLY A 432 14.33 5.05 -15.27
N VAL A 433 13.59 4.50 -14.30
CA VAL A 433 12.60 5.25 -13.49
C VAL A 433 13.24 6.46 -12.79
N VAL A 434 14.40 6.24 -12.14
CA VAL A 434 15.11 7.29 -11.42
C VAL A 434 15.67 8.35 -12.37
N GLU A 435 16.37 7.93 -13.43
CA GLU A 435 17.03 8.86 -14.35
C GLU A 435 16.02 9.68 -15.18
N GLU A 436 14.90 9.08 -15.59
CA GLU A 436 13.80 9.80 -16.27
C GLU A 436 13.14 10.81 -15.32
N LEU A 437 12.85 10.43 -14.07
CA LEU A 437 12.23 11.35 -13.13
C LEU A 437 13.13 12.54 -12.81
N LEU A 438 14.44 12.31 -12.62
CA LEU A 438 15.42 13.41 -12.44
C LEU A 438 15.52 14.30 -13.69
N TRP A 439 15.43 13.72 -14.88
CA TRP A 439 15.39 14.46 -16.14
C TRP A 439 14.12 15.31 -16.27
N PHE A 440 12.93 14.79 -15.91
CA PHE A 440 11.71 15.59 -15.81
C PHE A 440 11.82 16.70 -14.77
N ILE A 441 12.37 16.42 -13.59
CA ILE A 441 12.59 17.43 -12.53
C ILE A 441 13.47 18.56 -13.07
N SER A 442 14.54 18.25 -13.79
CA SER A 442 15.46 19.26 -14.37
C SER A 442 14.83 20.17 -15.44
N GLY A 443 13.60 19.93 -15.87
CA GLY A 443 12.94 20.68 -16.94
C GLY A 443 13.39 20.30 -18.36
N SER A 444 14.33 19.35 -18.50
CA SER A 444 14.95 19.00 -19.77
C SER A 444 14.00 18.29 -20.74
N THR A 445 14.26 18.51 -22.02
CA THR A 445 13.51 17.93 -23.16
C THR A 445 14.42 17.21 -24.16
N ASN A 446 15.71 17.09 -23.84
CA ASN A 446 16.73 16.44 -24.66
C ASN A 446 16.86 14.95 -24.29
N ALA A 447 16.40 14.05 -25.17
CA ALA A 447 16.51 12.61 -24.98
C ALA A 447 17.96 12.10 -24.95
N LYS A 448 18.92 12.82 -25.57
CA LYS A 448 20.33 12.41 -25.62
C LYS A 448 20.97 12.31 -24.23
N ILE A 449 20.53 13.14 -23.27
CA ILE A 449 20.97 13.07 -21.87
C ILE A 449 20.61 11.72 -21.22
N LEU A 450 19.49 11.10 -21.62
CA LEU A 450 19.12 9.76 -21.19
C LEU A 450 19.91 8.68 -21.95
N GLN A 451 20.12 8.86 -23.26
CA GLN A 451 20.91 7.96 -24.10
C GLN A 451 22.38 7.87 -23.67
N GLU A 452 23.02 8.98 -23.34
CA GLU A 452 24.38 9.07 -22.78
C GLU A 452 24.53 8.28 -21.48
N LYS A 453 23.44 8.16 -20.71
CA LYS A 453 23.36 7.35 -19.49
C LYS A 453 23.01 5.87 -19.77
N GLY A 454 22.73 5.49 -21.03
CA GLY A 454 22.27 4.16 -21.43
C GLY A 454 20.78 3.90 -21.15
N ILE A 455 19.95 4.94 -21.18
CA ILE A 455 18.50 4.90 -20.91
C ILE A 455 17.74 5.21 -22.21
N HIS A 456 17.32 4.16 -22.90
CA HIS A 456 16.79 4.20 -24.28
C HIS A 456 15.25 4.22 -24.39
N ILE A 457 14.56 4.67 -23.34
CA ILE A 457 13.09 4.57 -23.27
C ILE A 457 12.35 5.59 -24.16
N TRP A 458 13.04 6.65 -24.58
CA TRP A 458 12.48 7.70 -25.45
C TRP A 458 12.93 7.61 -26.91
N ASP A 459 13.89 6.74 -27.24
CA ASP A 459 14.56 6.69 -28.55
C ASP A 459 13.57 6.56 -29.71
N GLY A 460 12.59 5.67 -29.59
CA GLY A 460 11.57 5.45 -30.62
C GLY A 460 10.63 6.64 -30.86
N ASN A 461 10.50 7.56 -29.90
CA ASN A 461 9.72 8.80 -30.05
C ASN A 461 10.59 10.03 -30.33
N ALA A 462 11.92 9.89 -30.22
CA ALA A 462 12.90 10.94 -30.43
C ALA A 462 13.63 10.84 -31.78
N SER A 463 13.49 9.70 -32.49
CA SER A 463 14.15 9.45 -33.78
C SER A 463 13.69 10.42 -34.87
N ARG A 464 14.57 10.65 -35.85
CA ARG A 464 14.28 11.47 -37.02
C ARG A 464 12.99 11.04 -37.73
N GLU A 465 12.83 9.74 -37.99
CA GLU A 465 11.68 9.19 -38.71
C GLU A 465 10.37 9.39 -37.95
N PHE A 466 10.38 9.23 -36.63
CA PHE A 466 9.18 9.44 -35.82
C PHE A 466 8.79 10.92 -35.80
N LEU A 467 9.74 11.82 -35.57
CA LEU A 467 9.51 13.27 -35.58
C LEU A 467 8.99 13.77 -36.94
N ASP A 468 9.52 13.26 -38.04
CA ASP A 468 9.04 13.57 -39.39
C ASP A 468 7.61 13.04 -39.63
N SER A 469 7.30 11.83 -39.15
CA SER A 469 5.97 11.21 -39.31
C SER A 469 4.84 12.00 -38.64
N ILE A 470 5.16 12.80 -37.61
CA ILE A 470 4.21 13.67 -36.89
C ILE A 470 4.33 15.15 -37.29
N GLY A 471 5.11 15.47 -38.33
CA GLY A 471 5.23 16.82 -38.89
C GLY A 471 6.17 17.76 -38.12
N LEU A 472 7.10 17.23 -37.32
CA LEU A 472 8.12 17.99 -36.59
C LEU A 472 9.47 17.97 -37.33
N THR A 473 9.45 18.31 -38.63
CA THR A 473 10.62 18.22 -39.54
C THR A 473 11.79 19.11 -39.14
N ASP A 474 11.49 20.30 -38.63
CA ASP A 474 12.51 21.32 -38.29
C ASP A 474 13.14 21.10 -36.90
N ARG A 475 12.68 20.07 -36.18
CA ARG A 475 13.12 19.73 -34.82
C ARG A 475 14.36 18.84 -34.89
N GLU A 476 15.37 19.10 -34.05
CA GLU A 476 16.55 18.22 -33.98
C GLU A 476 16.16 16.81 -33.50
N GLU A 477 16.80 15.77 -34.03
CA GLU A 477 16.68 14.42 -33.46
C GLU A 477 17.13 14.43 -32.00
N GLY A 478 16.34 13.81 -31.11
CA GLY A 478 16.53 13.89 -29.65
C GLY A 478 15.73 14.99 -28.95
N ASP A 479 15.26 16.02 -29.65
CA ASP A 479 14.37 17.05 -29.10
C ASP A 479 12.94 16.52 -29.06
N LEU A 480 12.36 16.40 -27.86
CA LEU A 480 11.00 15.90 -27.65
C LEU A 480 9.94 17.02 -27.54
N GLY A 481 10.36 18.28 -27.61
CA GLY A 481 9.51 19.45 -27.42
C GLY A 481 9.13 19.73 -25.96
N PRO A 482 8.17 20.65 -25.73
CA PRO A 482 7.77 21.10 -24.40
C PRO A 482 6.90 20.06 -23.66
N ILE A 483 7.45 18.87 -23.44
CA ILE A 483 6.81 17.74 -22.74
C ILE A 483 6.93 17.86 -21.21
N TYR A 484 6.39 16.89 -20.47
CA TYR A 484 6.42 16.71 -19.01
C TYR A 484 7.26 17.70 -18.20
N GLY A 485 8.59 17.52 -18.14
CA GLY A 485 9.48 18.32 -17.29
C GLY A 485 9.47 19.80 -17.63
N PHE A 486 9.48 20.15 -18.93
CA PHE A 486 9.34 21.53 -19.37
C PHE A 486 8.03 22.14 -18.88
N GLN A 487 6.91 21.41 -18.95
CA GLN A 487 5.64 21.88 -18.41
C GLN A 487 5.67 21.98 -16.88
N TRP A 488 6.44 21.16 -16.16
CA TRP A 488 6.57 21.24 -14.71
C TRP A 488 7.36 22.47 -14.24
N ARG A 489 8.43 22.84 -14.95
CA ARG A 489 9.34 23.94 -14.55
C ARG A 489 9.07 25.27 -15.27
N HIS A 490 8.47 25.22 -16.46
CA HIS A 490 8.35 26.33 -17.40
C HIS A 490 6.94 26.43 -18.02
N PHE A 491 5.88 26.14 -17.26
CA PHE A 491 4.51 26.08 -17.80
C PHE A 491 4.13 27.38 -18.52
N GLY A 492 3.72 27.27 -19.79
CA GLY A 492 3.37 28.42 -20.63
C GLY A 492 4.54 29.26 -21.15
N ALA A 493 5.79 28.85 -20.94
CA ALA A 493 6.94 29.44 -21.64
C ALA A 493 6.90 29.10 -23.14
N ARG A 494 7.38 30.01 -23.99
CA ARG A 494 7.47 29.76 -25.44
C ARG A 494 8.65 28.83 -25.73
N TYR A 495 8.35 27.58 -26.09
CA TYR A 495 9.37 26.64 -26.54
C TYR A 495 10.08 27.14 -27.82
N THR A 496 11.39 26.87 -27.90
CA THR A 496 12.22 27.10 -29.10
C THR A 496 12.93 25.82 -29.53
N ASN A 497 13.82 25.29 -28.69
CA ASN A 497 14.52 24.01 -28.87
C ASN A 497 15.02 23.48 -27.50
N MET A 498 15.57 22.27 -27.50
CA MET A 498 16.08 21.58 -26.30
C MET A 498 17.39 22.13 -25.71
N HIS A 499 18.06 23.08 -26.37
CA HIS A 499 19.34 23.67 -25.92
C HIS A 499 19.19 25.06 -25.31
N ALA A 500 18.01 25.67 -25.39
CA ALA A 500 17.76 27.01 -24.87
C ALA A 500 17.63 27.02 -23.34
N ASP A 501 18.09 28.11 -22.72
CA ASP A 501 17.89 28.34 -21.28
C ASP A 501 16.50 28.92 -21.01
N TYR A 502 15.67 28.15 -20.30
CA TYR A 502 14.32 28.53 -19.90
C TYR A 502 14.24 29.01 -18.43
N THR A 503 15.38 29.21 -17.76
CA THR A 503 15.44 29.70 -16.37
C THR A 503 14.63 30.99 -16.20
N GLY A 504 13.68 30.98 -15.26
CA GLY A 504 12.78 32.10 -15.00
C GLY A 504 11.69 32.35 -16.05
N GLN A 505 11.58 31.50 -17.08
CA GLN A 505 10.49 31.56 -18.07
C GLN A 505 9.32 30.66 -17.66
N GLY A 506 8.09 31.12 -17.94
CA GLY A 506 6.87 30.38 -17.61
C GLY A 506 6.56 30.35 -16.12
N PHE A 507 5.87 29.31 -15.66
CA PHE A 507 5.55 29.08 -14.24
C PHE A 507 6.10 27.73 -13.76
N ASP A 508 6.94 27.77 -12.72
CA ASP A 508 7.50 26.58 -12.07
C ASP A 508 6.47 25.98 -11.09
N GLN A 509 5.70 25.04 -11.59
CA GLN A 509 4.70 24.32 -10.81
C GLN A 509 5.33 23.42 -9.75
N LEU A 510 6.53 22.87 -9.98
CA LEU A 510 7.18 21.98 -9.03
C LEU A 510 7.62 22.76 -7.78
N LEU A 511 8.20 23.95 -7.95
CA LEU A 511 8.54 24.83 -6.83
C LEU A 511 7.28 25.38 -6.12
N ASP A 512 6.22 25.74 -6.83
CA ASP A 512 4.94 26.15 -6.21
C ASP A 512 4.28 25.01 -5.41
N VAL A 513 4.34 23.77 -5.90
CA VAL A 513 3.90 22.57 -5.15
C VAL A 513 4.72 22.41 -3.86
N ILE A 514 6.04 22.53 -3.93
CA ILE A 514 6.93 22.40 -2.76
C ILE A 514 6.70 23.55 -1.76
N ASP A 515 6.52 24.79 -2.22
CA ASP A 515 6.16 25.94 -1.37
C ASP A 515 4.85 25.70 -0.64
N LYS A 516 3.79 25.31 -1.36
CA LYS A 516 2.48 25.04 -0.76
C LYS A 516 2.54 23.91 0.26
N ILE A 517 3.25 22.81 -0.03
CA ILE A 517 3.39 21.70 0.94
C ILE A 517 4.09 22.16 2.22
N LYS A 518 5.10 23.04 2.13
CA LYS A 518 5.83 23.57 3.29
C LYS A 518 5.05 24.63 4.07
N ASN A 519 4.39 25.54 3.36
CA ASN A 519 3.88 26.80 3.92
C ASN A 519 2.34 26.91 3.96
N LYS A 520 1.62 26.06 3.21
CA LYS A 520 0.14 26.04 3.09
C LYS A 520 -0.39 24.59 2.92
N PRO A 521 -0.05 23.65 3.83
CA PRO A 521 -0.32 22.21 3.63
C PRO A 521 -1.81 21.86 3.45
N ASP A 522 -2.72 22.65 4.02
CA ASP A 522 -4.17 22.49 3.87
C ASP A 522 -4.75 23.04 2.54
N ASP A 523 -3.91 23.62 1.66
CA ASP A 523 -4.37 24.10 0.35
C ASP A 523 -4.84 22.92 -0.52
N ARG A 524 -5.98 23.09 -1.17
CA ARG A 524 -6.59 22.08 -2.05
C ARG A 524 -6.13 22.22 -3.51
N ARG A 525 -5.15 23.09 -3.75
CA ARG A 525 -4.62 23.49 -5.08
C ARG A 525 -3.12 23.19 -5.22
N ILE A 526 -2.65 22.16 -4.53
CA ILE A 526 -1.29 21.62 -4.66
C ILE A 526 -1.31 20.66 -5.86
N ILE A 527 -1.10 21.22 -7.05
CA ILE A 527 -1.36 20.56 -8.34
C ILE A 527 -0.16 20.74 -9.26
N LEU A 528 0.16 19.69 -10.01
CA LEU A 528 1.20 19.64 -11.05
C LEU A 528 0.57 19.13 -12.35
N SER A 529 0.61 19.92 -13.43
CA SER A 529 0.04 19.56 -14.74
C SER A 529 1.11 19.54 -15.83
N ALA A 530 1.10 18.50 -16.66
CA ALA A 530 1.82 18.48 -17.93
C ALA A 530 0.92 18.83 -19.12
N TRP A 531 -0.41 18.94 -18.93
CA TRP A 531 -1.34 19.16 -20.04
C TRP A 531 -1.50 20.65 -20.38
N ASN A 532 -0.75 21.11 -21.38
CA ASN A 532 -0.94 22.42 -21.99
C ASN A 532 -1.54 22.28 -23.41
N PRO A 533 -2.83 22.60 -23.62
CA PRO A 533 -3.49 22.53 -24.94
C PRO A 533 -2.81 23.34 -26.04
N CYS A 534 -2.14 24.45 -25.72
CA CYS A 534 -1.43 25.28 -26.68
C CYS A 534 -0.18 24.59 -27.26
N ASP A 535 0.47 23.76 -26.45
CA ASP A 535 1.76 23.14 -26.77
C ASP A 535 1.63 21.70 -27.31
N LEU A 536 0.44 21.09 -27.28
CA LEU A 536 0.25 19.68 -27.68
C LEU A 536 0.78 19.35 -29.09
N LYS A 537 0.71 20.32 -30.02
CA LYS A 537 1.22 20.17 -31.40
C LYS A 537 2.75 20.34 -31.51
N LEU A 538 3.40 20.79 -30.44
CA LEU A 538 4.85 20.97 -30.35
C LEU A 538 5.53 19.79 -29.66
N MET A 539 4.78 18.88 -29.04
CA MET A 539 5.28 17.73 -28.29
C MET A 539 5.44 16.52 -29.20
N ALA A 540 6.56 15.80 -29.10
CA ALA A 540 6.75 14.52 -29.80
C ALA A 540 5.70 13.48 -29.36
N LEU A 541 5.32 13.48 -28.09
CA LEU A 541 4.21 12.67 -27.57
C LEU A 541 3.41 13.45 -26.52
N PRO A 542 2.08 13.65 -26.69
CA PRO A 542 1.24 14.29 -25.68
C PRO A 542 1.31 13.56 -24.33
N PRO A 543 1.42 14.27 -23.19
CA PRO A 543 1.63 13.66 -21.87
C PRO A 543 0.63 12.56 -21.51
N CYS A 544 1.12 11.38 -21.13
CA CYS A 544 0.30 10.25 -20.69
C CYS A 544 -0.15 10.44 -19.23
N HIS A 545 0.82 10.57 -18.31
CA HIS A 545 0.60 11.00 -16.92
C HIS A 545 0.59 12.54 -16.89
N MET A 546 -0.62 13.10 -16.90
CA MET A 546 -0.83 14.48 -17.35
C MET A 546 -1.12 15.47 -16.21
N PHE A 547 -1.51 14.95 -15.04
CA PHE A 547 -1.98 15.73 -13.90
C PHE A 547 -1.71 14.96 -12.61
N ALA A 548 -1.20 15.63 -11.58
CA ALA A 548 -1.10 15.11 -10.23
C ALA A 548 -1.57 16.15 -9.21
N GLN A 549 -2.21 15.67 -8.14
CA GLN A 549 -2.62 16.46 -6.99
C GLN A 549 -2.00 15.86 -5.73
N PHE A 550 -1.46 16.71 -4.87
CA PHE A 550 -0.89 16.33 -3.59
C PHE A 550 -1.83 16.68 -2.44
N TYR A 551 -1.71 15.95 -1.34
CA TYR A 551 -2.52 16.11 -0.14
C TYR A 551 -1.66 15.89 1.10
N VAL A 552 -1.66 16.86 2.02
CA VAL A 552 -0.95 16.76 3.31
C VAL A 552 -1.98 16.52 4.41
N ALA A 553 -1.75 15.51 5.26
CA ALA A 553 -2.52 15.29 6.48
C ALA A 553 -1.70 14.48 7.49
N ASN A 554 -1.86 14.74 8.78
CA ASN A 554 -1.21 13.98 9.87
C ASN A 554 0.33 13.89 9.77
N GLY A 555 0.99 14.86 9.14
CA GLY A 555 2.44 14.82 8.86
C GLY A 555 2.84 13.93 7.67
N GLU A 556 1.87 13.40 6.93
CA GLU A 556 2.07 12.57 5.74
C GLU A 556 1.76 13.34 4.44
N LEU A 557 2.49 13.03 3.37
CA LEU A 557 2.22 13.50 2.01
C LEU A 557 1.69 12.35 1.13
N SER A 558 0.51 12.54 0.55
CA SER A 558 -0.06 11.63 -0.46
C SER A 558 -0.14 12.30 -1.83
N CYS A 559 -0.15 11.49 -2.89
CA CYS A 559 -0.24 11.94 -4.28
C CYS A 559 -1.31 11.15 -5.03
N GLN A 560 -2.20 11.84 -5.75
CA GLN A 560 -3.08 11.25 -6.74
C GLN A 560 -2.66 11.71 -8.14
N MET A 561 -2.31 10.77 -9.02
CA MET A 561 -1.94 11.05 -10.42
C MET A 561 -3.02 10.52 -11.36
N TYR A 562 -3.39 11.34 -12.35
CA TYR A 562 -4.27 10.97 -13.45
C TYR A 562 -3.49 10.73 -14.75
N GLN A 563 -3.64 9.52 -15.29
CA GLN A 563 -3.03 9.08 -16.54
C GLN A 563 -4.11 8.84 -17.59
N ARG A 564 -4.16 9.67 -18.64
CA ARG A 564 -5.19 9.57 -19.70
C ARG A 564 -5.14 8.25 -20.48
N SER A 565 -3.95 7.66 -20.60
CA SER A 565 -3.68 6.49 -21.43
C SER A 565 -2.52 5.69 -20.80
N ALA A 566 -2.77 4.42 -20.52
CA ALA A 566 -1.93 3.60 -19.66
C ALA A 566 -1.73 2.19 -20.24
N ASP A 567 -0.56 1.99 -20.85
CA ASP A 567 -0.10 0.67 -21.25
C ASP A 567 0.18 -0.16 -19.98
N MET A 568 -0.68 -1.14 -19.72
CA MET A 568 -0.56 -2.03 -18.57
C MET A 568 0.63 -2.98 -18.70
N GLY A 569 1.13 -3.24 -19.91
CA GLY A 569 2.28 -4.11 -20.19
C GLY A 569 3.60 -3.49 -19.76
N LEU A 570 3.92 -2.30 -20.29
CA LEU A 570 5.19 -1.60 -20.07
C LEU A 570 5.07 -0.36 -19.18
N GLY A 571 4.19 0.57 -19.53
CA GLY A 571 4.12 1.92 -18.94
C GLY A 571 3.71 1.93 -17.46
N VAL A 572 2.59 1.31 -17.11
CA VAL A 572 2.01 1.37 -15.75
C VAL A 572 2.98 0.93 -14.63
N PRO A 573 3.69 -0.20 -14.72
CA PRO A 573 4.72 -0.57 -13.74
C PRO A 573 5.80 0.50 -13.53
N PHE A 574 6.14 1.24 -14.59
CA PHE A 574 7.11 2.34 -14.57
C PHE A 574 6.50 3.60 -13.96
N ASN A 575 5.27 3.95 -14.35
CA ASN A 575 4.55 5.13 -13.86
C ASN A 575 4.18 5.04 -12.36
N ILE A 576 3.84 3.85 -11.86
CA ILE A 576 3.63 3.60 -10.43
C ILE A 576 4.90 3.93 -9.65
N ALA A 577 6.05 3.38 -10.06
CA ALA A 577 7.32 3.62 -9.41
C ALA A 577 7.77 5.10 -9.52
N SER A 578 7.58 5.73 -10.68
CA SER A 578 7.95 7.13 -10.91
C SER A 578 7.19 8.10 -9.99
N TYR A 579 5.86 8.02 -9.93
CA TYR A 579 5.09 8.92 -9.05
C TYR A 579 5.17 8.55 -7.57
N ALA A 580 5.35 7.28 -7.21
CA ALA A 580 5.70 6.90 -5.85
C ALA A 580 7.05 7.53 -5.44
N LEU A 581 8.06 7.49 -6.31
CA LEU A 581 9.37 8.11 -6.05
C LEU A 581 9.26 9.64 -5.94
N LEU A 582 8.53 10.30 -6.84
CA LEU A 582 8.27 11.74 -6.77
C LEU A 582 7.60 12.12 -5.44
N THR A 583 6.62 11.34 -4.98
CA THR A 583 5.95 11.54 -3.69
C THR A 583 6.93 11.41 -2.53
N CYS A 584 7.79 10.38 -2.54
CA CYS A 584 8.81 10.20 -1.51
C CYS A 584 9.87 11.31 -1.51
N MET A 585 10.29 11.79 -2.69
CA MET A 585 11.25 12.91 -2.83
C MET A 585 10.67 14.22 -2.28
N ILE A 586 9.43 14.57 -2.67
CA ILE A 586 8.76 15.79 -2.19
C ILE A 586 8.51 15.70 -0.68
N ALA A 587 8.02 14.56 -0.17
CA ALA A 587 7.84 14.34 1.26
C ALA A 587 9.16 14.59 2.03
N HIS A 588 10.26 14.00 1.55
CA HIS A 588 11.58 14.12 2.15
C HIS A 588 12.10 15.57 2.19
N VAL A 589 12.05 16.33 1.09
CA VAL A 589 12.50 17.74 1.07
C VAL A 589 11.56 18.70 1.81
N CYS A 590 10.35 18.25 2.14
CA CYS A 590 9.38 18.97 2.97
C CYS A 590 9.35 18.52 4.44
N GLY A 591 10.12 17.50 4.83
CA GLY A 591 10.13 16.98 6.21
C GLY A 591 8.88 16.18 6.60
N LEU A 592 8.15 15.64 5.62
CA LEU A 592 6.94 14.82 5.78
C LEU A 592 7.24 13.33 5.58
N VAL A 593 6.32 12.48 6.05
CA VAL A 593 6.36 11.03 5.81
C VAL A 593 5.61 10.70 4.49
N PRO A 594 6.07 9.78 3.65
CA PRO A 594 5.30 9.31 2.50
C PRO A 594 4.03 8.56 2.93
N GLY A 595 2.87 9.04 2.47
CA GLY A 595 1.54 8.49 2.76
C GLY A 595 1.10 7.46 1.72
N GLU A 596 0.26 7.87 0.77
CA GLU A 596 -0.27 7.00 -0.30
C GLU A 596 -0.03 7.58 -1.69
N PHE A 597 0.23 6.68 -2.66
CA PHE A 597 0.16 6.99 -4.08
C PHE A 597 -1.12 6.39 -4.68
N VAL A 598 -1.94 7.22 -5.32
CA VAL A 598 -3.21 6.84 -5.96
C VAL A 598 -3.06 7.03 -7.47
N HIS A 599 -3.17 5.95 -8.23
CA HIS A 599 -3.08 5.95 -9.68
C HIS A 599 -4.48 5.90 -10.28
N VAL A 600 -4.96 7.01 -10.83
CA VAL A 600 -6.22 7.10 -11.56
C VAL A 600 -5.93 7.01 -13.05
N ILE A 601 -6.65 6.17 -13.77
CA ILE A 601 -6.40 5.86 -15.17
C ILE A 601 -7.65 6.13 -16.01
N GLY A 602 -7.46 6.86 -17.11
CA GLY A 602 -8.43 7.00 -18.21
C GLY A 602 -8.53 5.69 -18.99
N ASP A 603 -7.86 5.61 -20.14
CA ASP A 603 -7.80 4.41 -20.98
C ASP A 603 -6.71 3.44 -20.49
N ALA A 604 -7.12 2.46 -19.67
CA ALA A 604 -6.28 1.36 -19.20
C ALA A 604 -6.30 0.22 -20.23
N HIS A 605 -5.17 -0.08 -20.85
CA HIS A 605 -5.13 -1.01 -21.99
C HIS A 605 -3.97 -2.00 -21.96
N VAL A 606 -4.21 -3.15 -22.59
CA VAL A 606 -3.24 -4.19 -22.90
C VAL A 606 -3.13 -4.29 -24.41
N TYR A 607 -1.94 -4.09 -24.97
CA TYR A 607 -1.68 -4.37 -26.38
C TYR A 607 -1.88 -5.87 -26.67
N LYS A 608 -2.47 -6.20 -27.84
CA LYS A 608 -2.72 -7.59 -28.25
C LYS A 608 -1.44 -8.45 -28.24
N THR A 609 -0.29 -7.84 -28.55
CA THR A 609 1.05 -8.45 -28.51
C THR A 609 1.57 -8.74 -27.10
N HIS A 610 1.00 -8.14 -26.05
CA HIS A 610 1.44 -8.32 -24.66
C HIS A 610 0.58 -9.34 -23.88
N ILE A 611 -0.55 -9.81 -24.45
CA ILE A 611 -1.48 -10.71 -23.76
C ILE A 611 -0.78 -11.98 -23.24
N SER A 612 0.00 -12.67 -24.09
CA SER A 612 0.70 -13.90 -23.69
C SER A 612 1.79 -13.65 -22.61
N PRO A 613 2.72 -12.68 -22.76
CA PRO A 613 3.63 -12.29 -21.68
C PRO A 613 2.93 -11.93 -20.35
N LEU A 614 1.78 -11.26 -20.40
CA LEU A 614 1.00 -10.90 -19.21
C LEU A 614 0.29 -12.10 -18.60
N GLN A 615 -0.21 -13.06 -19.39
CA GLN A 615 -0.71 -14.34 -18.89
C GLN A 615 0.38 -15.15 -18.16
N GLU A 616 1.64 -15.10 -18.59
CA GLU A 616 2.76 -15.67 -17.84
C GLU A 616 3.14 -14.84 -16.59
N GLN A 617 2.88 -13.54 -16.58
CA GLN A 617 3.02 -12.71 -15.38
C GLN A 617 1.98 -13.07 -14.32
N LEU A 618 0.71 -13.27 -14.72
CA LEU A 618 -0.42 -13.57 -13.83
C LEU A 618 -0.29 -14.89 -13.07
N LYS A 619 0.50 -15.85 -13.57
CA LYS A 619 0.81 -17.12 -12.89
C LYS A 619 1.81 -16.97 -11.74
N LYS A 620 2.47 -15.82 -11.60
CA LYS A 620 3.51 -15.58 -10.60
C LYS A 620 2.92 -14.94 -9.35
N LEU A 621 3.15 -15.57 -8.20
CA LEU A 621 2.83 -14.95 -6.92
C LEU A 621 3.72 -13.70 -6.69
N PRO A 622 3.16 -12.57 -6.23
CA PRO A 622 3.95 -11.45 -5.74
C PRO A 622 4.93 -11.85 -4.64
N ARG A 623 5.96 -11.02 -4.47
CA ARG A 623 6.92 -11.06 -3.37
C ARG A 623 6.85 -9.70 -2.64
N PRO A 624 7.36 -9.59 -1.41
CA PRO A 624 7.41 -8.32 -0.69
C PRO A 624 7.98 -7.19 -1.55
N PHE A 625 7.25 -6.07 -1.59
CA PHE A 625 7.75 -4.83 -2.19
C PHE A 625 9.07 -4.39 -1.52
N PRO A 626 10.04 -3.84 -2.28
CA PRO A 626 11.32 -3.40 -1.73
C PRO A 626 11.16 -2.22 -0.78
N ILE A 627 12.21 -1.92 -0.03
CA ILE A 627 12.29 -0.72 0.82
C ILE A 627 13.14 0.32 0.08
N LEU A 628 12.56 1.49 -0.21
CA LEU A 628 13.31 2.63 -0.73
C LEU A 628 14.01 3.36 0.42
N LYS A 629 15.29 3.65 0.26
CA LYS A 629 16.05 4.55 1.12
C LYS A 629 16.60 5.71 0.28
N ILE A 630 16.33 6.93 0.74
CA ILE A 630 16.77 8.18 0.12
C ILE A 630 17.96 8.72 0.94
N ASN A 631 18.93 9.35 0.27
CA ASN A 631 20.03 10.05 0.93
C ASN A 631 19.48 11.16 1.86
N SER A 632 19.74 11.00 3.17
CA SER A 632 19.25 11.91 4.21
C SER A 632 19.79 13.35 4.10
N GLU A 633 20.94 13.53 3.46
CA GLU A 633 21.63 14.82 3.36
C GLU A 633 21.01 15.76 2.31
N LYS A 634 20.35 15.21 1.29
CA LYS A 634 19.70 15.99 0.23
C LYS A 634 18.50 16.74 0.81
N LYS A 635 18.47 18.07 0.68
CA LYS A 635 17.38 18.95 1.18
C LYS A 635 16.69 19.75 0.08
N ASP A 636 17.20 19.67 -1.13
CA ASP A 636 16.72 20.42 -2.28
C ASP A 636 16.37 19.46 -3.43
N MET A 637 15.32 19.79 -4.18
CA MET A 637 14.74 18.92 -5.21
C MET A 637 15.65 18.77 -6.43
N ASP A 638 16.42 19.80 -6.77
CA ASP A 638 17.32 19.82 -7.92
C ASP A 638 18.72 19.25 -7.57
N SER A 639 18.97 18.99 -6.28
CA SER A 639 20.24 18.41 -5.79
C SER A 639 20.37 16.89 -5.94
N PHE A 640 19.29 16.17 -6.27
CA PHE A 640 19.27 14.71 -6.31
C PHE A 640 20.00 14.12 -7.53
N VAL A 641 20.72 13.02 -7.31
CA VAL A 641 21.32 12.18 -8.36
C VAL A 641 20.91 10.73 -8.18
N ALA A 642 21.05 9.90 -9.22
CA ALA A 642 20.59 8.51 -9.18
C ALA A 642 21.20 7.66 -8.05
N ALA A 643 22.41 8.00 -7.59
CA ALA A 643 23.08 7.36 -6.45
C ALA A 643 22.45 7.66 -5.08
N ASP A 644 21.58 8.67 -4.97
CA ASP A 644 20.89 9.00 -3.72
C ASP A 644 19.73 8.04 -3.38
N PHE A 645 19.44 7.06 -4.25
CA PHE A 645 18.28 6.17 -4.14
C PHE A 645 18.70 4.68 -4.06
N GLU A 646 18.64 4.12 -2.86
CA GLU A 646 18.97 2.72 -2.58
C GLU A 646 17.69 1.88 -2.46
N LEU A 647 17.50 0.88 -3.32
CA LEU A 647 16.44 -0.13 -3.15
C LEU A 647 16.97 -1.34 -2.40
N ARG A 648 16.42 -1.59 -1.21
CA ARG A 648 16.71 -2.77 -0.40
C ARG A 648 15.72 -3.88 -0.66
N ASN A 649 16.23 -5.11 -0.71
CA ASN A 649 15.46 -6.34 -0.84
C ASN A 649 14.53 -6.38 -2.07
N TYR A 650 14.95 -5.80 -3.20
CA TYR A 650 14.22 -5.91 -4.46
C TYR A 650 14.55 -7.24 -5.16
N GLU A 651 13.74 -8.27 -4.86
CA GLU A 651 13.90 -9.62 -5.39
C GLU A 651 12.78 -10.00 -6.37
N PRO A 652 12.62 -9.32 -7.52
CA PRO A 652 11.57 -9.66 -8.47
C PRO A 652 11.82 -11.00 -9.15
N HIS A 653 10.75 -11.57 -9.70
CA HIS A 653 10.81 -12.56 -10.76
C HIS A 653 11.58 -12.03 -11.98
N GLN A 654 11.97 -12.93 -12.89
CA GLN A 654 12.73 -12.57 -14.09
C GLN A 654 11.99 -11.54 -14.97
N LYS A 655 12.76 -10.75 -15.72
CA LYS A 655 12.25 -9.82 -16.74
C LYS A 655 11.35 -10.58 -17.72
N LEU A 656 10.27 -9.93 -18.15
CA LEU A 656 9.44 -10.37 -19.25
C LEU A 656 9.69 -9.42 -20.42
N GLU A 657 10.02 -9.96 -21.59
CA GLU A 657 10.21 -9.16 -22.79
C GLU A 657 8.85 -8.81 -23.41
N MET A 658 8.62 -7.52 -23.59
CA MET A 658 7.46 -6.94 -24.28
C MET A 658 7.99 -5.80 -25.15
N LYS A 659 7.63 -5.79 -26.44
CA LYS A 659 8.05 -4.72 -27.36
C LYS A 659 7.13 -3.51 -27.18
N MET A 660 7.72 -2.32 -27.18
CA MET A 660 6.96 -1.07 -27.23
C MET A 660 6.24 -0.95 -28.58
N ALA A 661 5.00 -0.49 -28.56
CA ALA A 661 4.28 -0.10 -29.77
C ALA A 661 4.60 1.38 -30.06
N VAL A 662 5.25 1.64 -31.20
CA VAL A 662 5.67 2.99 -31.63
C VAL A 662 4.52 3.68 -32.34
#